data_AF-A0A0K1F171-F1
#
_entry.id   AF-A0A0K1F171-F1
#
_cell.length_a   1.000
_cell.length_b   1.000
_cell.length_c   1.000
_cell.angle_alpha   90.00
_cell.angle_beta   90.00
_cell.angle_gamma   90.00
#
_symmetry.space_group_name_H-M   'P 1'
#
loop_
_entity.id
_entity.type
_entity.pdbx_description
1 polymer ?
#
loop_
_entity_poly.entity_id
_entity_poly.type
_entity_poly.pdbx_seq_one_letter_code
_entity_poly.pdbx_strand_id
1 'polypeptide(L)'
;MAVRTRFDKQEAALLLYAYLQVENGRLTRSQAVEYVSKALRRRAELHGIQTDNSFRNTTGISYQYSVMEYVMTDGESGIPHPPILFQKVVRLYRSDPARFCSAIAAALRGRSSTRRPTVSPVTDAKHEVFPTRSNEVDSAENRVYSIDANGFKRWMMSKGLTEHAAVSNSSAIDAVERFARSHGYQGRIFYGNANIHEIKTNAQMLLKDTNSTYSNERYSRLSGALERFILFIEAMGNPSRLGGYGHDRARQATRTIDPGLERRILDTLSKGYPNGIRLDSTIDIKRFAHMYHENFDEEAPSKKAISDVILKNGGIEWSGKTYLIAEEPKQAVRQLLEDSIKAGQRIFYYQELYEANPDYYSDMKVNSAEILEKIIRSTGIKLLYNEHYCVTTGGVSIEDEILRAFADDEQLSADELKGRLPYLPYKKIKSTLSASKLFVLIKRNEYAMVSRINLDPLELKEAPNFVAGEITSQGFASLGTIDITRSLGGNPQLSEMAIRNALYQQVLARTFDRKGQIILPKGGNLSRNEVMRARCLTLDAMTVDEMDEFEAELLGKARNAMLPVAFETMVRVDRDTFVKDSTIDFDVEAIDDALALFVSGGVAPIKVITSFTSFPYVGRPWNLYLLESYVKRFSRRYCIKGGSPARTANVGVICLANDDRDYNDVVAQVLANSSLKLEEHAVGDYLVRLGFVVKKTIFVKKVTEQARVLRDAAG
;
A
#
# COMPACT_ATOMS: atom_id res chain seq x y z
N MET A 1 53.80 -26.75 -18.05
CA MET A 1 52.91 -26.37 -19.18
C MET A 1 53.58 -25.26 -19.98
N ALA A 2 53.45 -25.23 -21.30
CA ALA A 2 54.02 -24.14 -22.11
C ALA A 2 53.32 -22.80 -21.81
N VAL A 3 54.11 -21.75 -21.58
CA VAL A 3 53.58 -20.41 -21.29
C VAL A 3 52.99 -19.82 -22.56
N ARG A 4 51.66 -19.67 -22.62
CA ARG A 4 50.96 -19.03 -23.76
C ARG A 4 51.43 -17.58 -23.93
N THR A 5 52.38 -17.37 -24.83
CA THR A 5 52.92 -16.05 -25.18
C THR A 5 51.79 -15.16 -25.70
N ARG A 6 51.43 -14.12 -24.96
CA ARG A 6 50.42 -13.13 -25.38
C ARG A 6 50.87 -12.45 -26.67
N PHE A 7 49.93 -11.95 -27.48
CA PHE A 7 50.24 -11.16 -28.67
C PHE A 7 50.90 -9.83 -28.26
N ASP A 8 51.94 -9.40 -28.98
CA ASP A 8 52.47 -8.04 -28.90
C ASP A 8 51.84 -7.09 -29.95
N LYS A 9 52.13 -5.79 -29.84
CA LYS A 9 51.56 -4.75 -30.72
C LYS A 9 51.94 -4.97 -32.18
N GLN A 10 53.14 -5.48 -32.44
CA GLN A 10 53.67 -5.71 -33.76
C GLN A 10 53.06 -6.98 -34.37
N GLU A 11 52.87 -8.06 -33.59
CA GLU A 11 52.14 -9.25 -34.02
C GLU A 11 50.68 -8.93 -34.38
N ALA A 12 50.01 -8.12 -33.55
CA ALA A 12 48.65 -7.66 -33.81
C ALA A 12 48.58 -6.75 -35.06
N ALA A 13 49.60 -5.92 -35.31
CA ALA A 13 49.67 -5.10 -36.53
C ALA A 13 49.88 -5.94 -37.79
N LEU A 14 50.70 -7.00 -37.73
CA LEU A 14 50.89 -7.93 -38.84
C LEU A 14 49.62 -8.75 -39.13
N LEU A 15 48.89 -9.17 -38.10
CA LEU A 15 47.60 -9.84 -38.24
C LEU A 15 46.55 -8.93 -38.91
N LEU A 16 46.47 -7.66 -38.50
CA LEU A 16 45.59 -6.68 -39.13
C LEU A 16 46.01 -6.40 -40.59
N TYR A 17 47.30 -6.28 -40.88
CA TYR A 17 47.80 -6.12 -42.24
C TYR A 17 47.37 -7.27 -43.15
N ALA A 18 47.46 -8.51 -42.65
CA ALA A 18 47.05 -9.70 -43.39
C ALA A 18 45.53 -9.73 -43.64
N TYR A 19 44.71 -9.38 -42.64
CA TYR A 19 43.27 -9.17 -42.82
C TYR A 19 42.98 -8.15 -43.94
N LEU A 20 43.64 -6.99 -43.91
CA LEU A 20 43.48 -5.95 -44.94
C LEU A 20 43.89 -6.42 -46.35
N GLN A 21 44.82 -7.37 -46.51
CA GLN A 21 45.13 -7.92 -47.84
C GLN A 21 44.06 -8.90 -48.34
N VAL A 22 43.23 -9.48 -47.47
CA VAL A 22 42.07 -10.30 -47.85
C VAL A 22 40.90 -9.42 -48.28
N GLU A 23 40.60 -8.36 -47.53
CA GLU A 23 39.58 -7.36 -47.90
C GLU A 23 39.91 -6.70 -49.26
N ASN A 24 41.19 -6.47 -49.56
CA ASN A 24 41.65 -5.95 -50.84
C ASN A 24 41.77 -7.03 -51.95
N GLY A 25 41.29 -8.25 -51.73
CA GLY A 25 41.26 -9.35 -52.71
C GLY A 25 42.64 -9.91 -53.12
N ARG A 26 43.72 -9.55 -52.42
CA ARG A 26 45.11 -9.92 -52.77
C ARG A 26 45.57 -11.24 -52.16
N LEU A 27 44.90 -11.69 -51.10
CA LEU A 27 45.13 -12.99 -50.44
C LEU A 27 43.78 -13.62 -50.12
N THR A 28 43.71 -14.95 -50.08
CA THR A 28 42.62 -15.65 -49.39
C THR A 28 42.85 -15.67 -47.88
N ARG A 29 41.80 -15.83 -47.08
CA ARG A 29 41.88 -15.99 -45.60
C ARG A 29 42.88 -17.07 -45.19
N SER A 30 42.95 -18.18 -45.93
CA SER A 30 43.90 -19.28 -45.67
C SER A 30 45.35 -18.82 -45.86
N GLN A 31 45.67 -18.19 -47.01
CA GLN A 31 47.01 -17.66 -47.28
C GLN A 31 47.42 -16.56 -46.29
N ALA A 32 46.48 -15.71 -45.85
CA ALA A 32 46.73 -14.68 -44.85
C ALA A 32 47.06 -15.28 -43.46
N VAL A 33 46.32 -16.31 -43.03
CA VAL A 33 46.61 -17.06 -41.79
C VAL A 33 47.96 -17.78 -41.85
N GLU A 34 48.28 -18.40 -42.99
CA GLU A 34 49.56 -19.09 -43.19
C GLU A 34 50.74 -18.10 -43.23
N TYR A 35 50.58 -16.96 -43.91
CA TYR A 35 51.56 -15.88 -43.96
C TYR A 35 51.91 -15.35 -42.57
N VAL A 36 50.90 -15.03 -41.74
CA VAL A 36 51.12 -14.55 -40.37
C VAL A 36 51.77 -15.63 -39.51
N SER A 37 51.33 -16.89 -39.61
CA SER A 37 51.96 -18.03 -38.91
C SER A 37 53.45 -18.15 -39.24
N LYS A 38 53.81 -18.17 -40.53
CA LYS A 38 55.20 -18.26 -41.00
C LYS A 38 56.04 -17.04 -40.59
N ALA A 39 55.51 -15.83 -40.74
CA ALA A 39 56.22 -14.60 -40.41
C ALA A 39 56.47 -14.45 -38.90
N LEU A 40 55.52 -14.83 -38.04
CA LEU A 40 55.69 -14.76 -36.58
C LEU A 40 56.62 -15.85 -36.04
N ARG A 41 56.63 -17.05 -36.64
CA ARG A 41 57.65 -18.08 -36.32
C ARG A 41 59.05 -17.62 -36.69
N ARG A 42 59.26 -17.13 -37.92
CA ARG A 42 60.55 -16.57 -38.36
C ARG A 42 61.00 -15.37 -37.51
N ARG A 43 60.07 -14.53 -37.04
CA ARG A 43 60.37 -13.44 -36.10
C ARG A 43 60.85 -13.99 -34.74
N ALA A 44 60.24 -15.05 -34.24
CA ALA A 44 60.64 -15.69 -32.99
C ALA A 44 62.03 -16.34 -33.10
N GLU A 45 62.29 -17.06 -34.20
CA GLU A 45 63.62 -17.60 -34.55
C GLU A 45 64.70 -16.50 -34.56
N LEU A 46 64.45 -15.37 -35.24
CA LEU A 46 65.33 -14.20 -35.29
C LEU A 46 65.50 -13.47 -33.95
N HIS A 47 64.70 -13.79 -32.94
CA HIS A 47 64.85 -13.33 -31.56
C HIS A 47 65.39 -14.42 -30.62
N GLY A 48 65.86 -15.56 -31.15
CA GLY A 48 66.40 -16.68 -30.37
C GLY A 48 65.37 -17.50 -29.59
N ILE A 49 64.08 -17.32 -29.89
CA ILE A 49 62.98 -18.03 -29.23
C ILE A 49 62.76 -19.36 -29.96
N GLN A 50 62.98 -20.48 -29.26
CA GLN A 50 62.61 -21.80 -29.80
C GLN A 50 61.09 -21.90 -30.00
N THR A 51 60.66 -22.17 -31.22
CA THR A 51 59.24 -22.35 -31.56
C THR A 51 58.88 -23.83 -31.66
N ASP A 52 57.86 -24.27 -30.92
CA ASP A 52 57.27 -25.59 -31.09
C ASP A 52 56.13 -25.57 -32.13
N ASN A 53 55.55 -26.75 -32.41
CA ASN A 53 54.43 -26.89 -33.35
C ASN A 53 53.14 -26.19 -32.89
N SER A 54 53.00 -25.82 -31.61
CA SER A 54 51.86 -25.06 -31.08
C SER A 54 52.05 -23.54 -31.23
N PHE A 55 53.28 -23.04 -31.15
CA PHE A 55 53.58 -21.62 -31.18
C PHE A 55 53.10 -20.97 -32.48
N ARG A 56 52.19 -19.98 -32.36
CA ARG A 56 51.61 -19.20 -33.48
C ARG A 56 51.16 -20.07 -34.68
N ASN A 57 50.63 -21.27 -34.42
CA ASN A 57 50.18 -22.18 -35.47
C ASN A 57 48.93 -21.65 -36.20
N THR A 58 48.67 -22.16 -37.41
CA THR A 58 47.60 -21.69 -38.29
C THR A 58 46.22 -21.73 -37.64
N THR A 59 45.88 -22.76 -36.85
CA THR A 59 44.62 -22.83 -36.10
C THR A 59 44.49 -21.69 -35.09
N GLY A 60 45.54 -21.41 -34.31
CA GLY A 60 45.57 -20.30 -33.35
C GLY A 60 45.51 -18.93 -34.04
N ILE A 61 46.24 -18.76 -35.15
CA ILE A 61 46.19 -17.54 -35.96
C ILE A 61 44.80 -17.34 -36.61
N SER A 62 44.14 -18.40 -37.07
CA SER A 62 42.79 -18.34 -37.65
C SER A 62 41.74 -17.87 -36.63
N TYR A 63 41.81 -18.37 -35.38
CA TYR A 63 40.95 -17.86 -34.31
C TYR A 63 41.23 -16.37 -34.02
N GLN A 64 42.50 -15.96 -33.92
CA GLN A 64 42.84 -14.54 -33.71
C GLN A 64 42.44 -13.66 -34.91
N TYR A 65 42.47 -14.18 -36.14
CA TYR A 65 41.97 -13.51 -37.33
C TYR A 65 40.47 -13.21 -37.20
N SER A 66 39.65 -14.21 -36.82
CA SER A 66 38.21 -14.01 -36.59
C SER A 66 37.91 -13.00 -35.47
N VAL A 67 38.82 -12.86 -34.50
CA VAL A 67 38.73 -11.85 -33.42
C VAL A 67 39.19 -10.46 -33.90
N MET A 68 40.10 -10.36 -34.86
CA MET A 68 40.49 -9.09 -35.50
C MET A 68 39.41 -8.58 -36.47
N GLU A 69 38.80 -9.50 -37.21
CA GLU A 69 37.63 -9.30 -38.09
C GLU A 69 36.47 -8.63 -37.33
N TYR A 70 36.17 -9.10 -36.13
CA TYR A 70 35.15 -8.49 -35.24
C TYR A 70 35.49 -7.06 -34.80
N VAL A 71 36.77 -6.68 -34.71
CA VAL A 71 37.18 -5.29 -34.45
C VAL A 71 37.07 -4.44 -35.72
N MET A 72 37.40 -5.02 -36.89
CA MET A 72 37.44 -4.29 -38.15
C MET A 72 36.07 -3.99 -38.74
N THR A 73 35.09 -4.87 -38.51
CA THR A 73 33.67 -4.70 -38.85
C THR A 73 32.86 -4.04 -37.73
N ASP A 74 33.53 -3.48 -36.71
CA ASP A 74 32.95 -2.87 -35.51
C ASP A 74 31.84 -3.71 -34.81
N GLY A 75 31.89 -5.04 -35.00
CA GLY A 75 31.01 -6.03 -34.38
C GLY A 75 30.08 -6.80 -35.32
N GLU A 76 30.01 -6.45 -36.61
CA GLU A 76 29.07 -7.07 -37.58
C GLU A 76 29.43 -8.52 -37.97
N SER A 77 30.71 -8.91 -37.92
CA SER A 77 31.15 -10.27 -38.26
C SER A 77 32.45 -10.67 -37.57
N GLY A 78 32.58 -11.94 -37.18
CA GLY A 78 33.74 -12.49 -36.47
C GLY A 78 33.41 -12.98 -35.06
N ILE A 79 34.43 -13.11 -34.20
CA ILE A 79 34.30 -13.61 -32.83
C ILE A 79 34.35 -12.47 -31.80
N PRO A 80 33.32 -12.30 -30.95
CA PRO A 80 33.24 -11.21 -29.97
C PRO A 80 34.22 -11.36 -28.79
N HIS A 81 34.32 -10.29 -27.99
CA HIS A 81 35.28 -10.07 -26.89
C HIS A 81 36.76 -9.89 -27.34
N PRO A 82 37.04 -9.01 -28.31
CA PRO A 82 38.39 -8.81 -28.82
C PRO A 82 39.33 -8.16 -27.79
N PRO A 83 40.58 -8.62 -27.67
CA PRO A 83 41.59 -8.01 -26.79
C PRO A 83 41.73 -6.51 -27.03
N ILE A 84 41.86 -5.73 -25.96
CA ILE A 84 42.10 -4.27 -26.00
C ILE A 84 43.29 -3.90 -26.89
N LEU A 85 44.26 -4.81 -27.05
CA LEU A 85 45.38 -4.66 -27.97
C LEU A 85 44.95 -4.55 -29.45
N PHE A 86 44.02 -5.41 -29.90
CA PHE A 86 43.55 -5.41 -31.29
C PHE A 86 42.72 -4.16 -31.57
N GLN A 87 41.84 -3.78 -30.64
CA GLN A 87 41.11 -2.51 -30.67
C GLN A 87 42.06 -1.31 -30.79
N LYS A 88 43.16 -1.28 -30.02
CA LYS A 88 44.19 -0.24 -30.10
C LYS A 88 44.97 -0.24 -31.42
N VAL A 89 45.15 -1.41 -32.06
CA VAL A 89 45.85 -1.53 -33.34
C VAL A 89 44.95 -1.14 -34.52
N VAL A 90 43.66 -1.51 -34.51
CA VAL A 90 42.67 -1.02 -35.48
C VAL A 90 42.49 0.49 -35.37
N ARG A 91 42.38 1.04 -34.15
CA ARG A 91 42.37 2.50 -33.95
C ARG A 91 43.64 3.18 -34.48
N LEU A 92 44.82 2.58 -34.27
CA LEU A 92 46.09 3.09 -34.82
C LEU A 92 46.12 3.06 -36.34
N TYR A 93 45.60 2.01 -36.98
CA TYR A 93 45.45 1.94 -38.43
C TYR A 93 44.51 3.05 -38.95
N ARG A 94 43.35 3.22 -38.30
CA ARG A 94 42.34 4.24 -38.65
C ARG A 94 42.79 5.69 -38.41
N SER A 95 43.81 5.96 -37.57
CA SER A 95 44.22 7.33 -37.22
C SER A 95 45.68 7.72 -37.54
N ASP A 96 46.59 6.76 -37.69
CA ASP A 96 48.01 7.03 -37.98
C ASP A 96 48.61 5.91 -38.87
N PRO A 97 48.32 5.92 -40.19
CA PRO A 97 48.82 4.92 -41.13
C PRO A 97 50.36 4.86 -41.17
N ALA A 98 51.07 5.96 -40.94
CA ALA A 98 52.52 6.02 -40.95
C ALA A 98 53.14 5.25 -39.76
N ARG A 99 52.61 5.42 -38.54
CA ARG A 99 53.01 4.59 -37.40
C ARG A 99 52.49 3.16 -37.50
N PHE A 100 51.37 2.91 -38.17
CA PHE A 100 50.89 1.54 -38.42
C PHE A 100 51.81 0.78 -39.39
N CYS A 101 52.17 1.38 -40.54
CA CYS A 101 53.17 0.83 -41.45
C CYS A 101 54.53 0.62 -40.76
N SER A 102 54.94 1.56 -39.90
CA SER A 102 56.15 1.41 -39.08
C SER A 102 56.02 0.27 -38.05
N ALA A 103 54.84 0.01 -37.50
CA ALA A 103 54.58 -1.12 -36.59
C ALA A 103 54.60 -2.47 -37.31
N ILE A 104 54.09 -2.57 -38.53
CA ILE A 104 54.21 -3.77 -39.39
C ILE A 104 55.69 -3.98 -39.78
N ALA A 105 56.35 -2.93 -40.25
CA ALA A 105 57.77 -2.98 -40.58
C ALA A 105 58.68 -3.18 -39.34
N ALA A 106 58.12 -3.07 -38.13
CA ALA A 106 58.74 -3.47 -36.86
C ALA A 106 58.28 -4.87 -36.39
N ALA A 107 57.15 -5.42 -36.84
CA ALA A 107 56.87 -6.86 -36.73
C ALA A 107 57.90 -7.67 -37.52
N LEU A 108 58.39 -7.07 -38.61
CA LEU A 108 59.47 -7.60 -39.43
C LEU A 108 60.87 -7.16 -38.94
N ARG A 109 61.02 -6.38 -37.84
CA ARG A 109 62.32 -5.81 -37.35
C ARG A 109 62.53 -5.68 -35.80
N GLY A 110 61.63 -5.06 -35.02
CA GLY A 110 61.42 -5.19 -33.54
C GLY A 110 62.11 -4.24 -32.50
N ARG A 111 61.34 -3.46 -31.65
CA ARG A 111 61.66 -2.76 -30.34
C ARG A 111 60.45 -1.90 -29.75
N SER A 112 60.45 -1.32 -28.49
CA SER A 112 59.27 -0.66 -27.77
C SER A 112 59.52 0.27 -26.50
N SER A 113 58.49 0.96 -25.86
CA SER A 113 58.49 1.72 -24.52
C SER A 113 57.09 2.26 -23.93
N THR A 114 56.92 2.78 -22.65
CA THR A 114 55.62 3.15 -21.88
C THR A 114 55.64 4.10 -20.59
N ARG A 115 54.49 4.73 -20.07
CA ARG A 115 54.09 5.11 -18.60
C ARG A 115 52.80 6.03 -18.30
N ARG A 116 52.30 6.23 -17.02
CA ARG A 116 51.10 7.09 -16.50
C ARG A 116 50.81 7.19 -14.93
N PRO A 117 50.39 8.34 -14.26
CA PRO A 117 49.52 8.37 -12.99
C PRO A 117 48.68 9.67 -12.51
N THR A 118 47.92 9.60 -11.36
CA THR A 118 47.52 10.62 -10.25
C THR A 118 46.26 11.58 -10.16
N VAL A 119 45.84 12.03 -8.91
CA VAL A 119 44.48 12.56 -8.40
C VAL A 119 44.54 13.39 -7.03
N SER A 120 43.54 14.23 -6.56
CA SER A 120 43.06 14.49 -5.11
C SER A 120 42.04 15.71 -4.81
N PRO A 121 41.44 15.94 -3.58
CA PRO A 121 40.12 16.63 -3.29
C PRO A 121 40.02 17.69 -2.09
N VAL A 122 38.80 18.09 -1.56
CA VAL A 122 38.41 18.34 -0.09
C VAL A 122 37.06 19.13 0.22
N THR A 123 36.29 18.65 1.24
CA THR A 123 35.13 19.15 2.13
C THR A 123 34.13 20.29 1.71
N ASP A 124 33.16 20.90 2.47
CA ASP A 124 32.74 20.99 3.93
C ASP A 124 31.24 21.42 4.18
N ALA A 125 30.74 21.65 5.43
CA ALA A 125 29.27 21.89 5.75
C ALA A 125 28.88 22.72 7.03
N LYS A 126 27.62 23.25 7.13
CA LYS A 126 26.95 23.77 8.38
C LYS A 126 25.42 24.04 8.30
N HIS A 127 24.76 24.35 9.43
CA HIS A 127 23.29 24.47 9.63
C HIS A 127 22.65 25.86 9.31
N GLU A 128 21.33 25.88 9.11
CA GLU A 128 20.47 27.09 9.07
C GLU A 128 19.32 27.08 10.11
N VAL A 129 18.70 28.25 10.33
CA VAL A 129 17.60 28.49 11.29
C VAL A 129 16.45 29.24 10.61
N PHE A 130 15.20 28.82 10.83
CA PHE A 130 14.02 29.39 10.16
C PHE A 130 13.44 30.65 10.87
N PRO A 131 13.17 31.76 10.15
CA PRO A 131 12.52 32.96 10.67
C PRO A 131 10.97 32.85 10.66
N THR A 132 10.26 33.92 11.06
CA THR A 132 8.79 33.91 11.29
C THR A 132 8.08 35.16 10.78
N ARG A 133 6.76 35.02 10.51
CA ARG A 133 5.70 36.04 10.26
C ARG A 133 5.63 36.78 8.91
N SER A 134 4.51 36.57 8.21
CA SER A 134 3.45 37.58 8.00
C SER A 134 2.13 36.81 7.72
N ASN A 135 1.03 37.00 8.46
CA ASN A 135 0.11 38.15 8.56
C ASN A 135 -0.68 38.43 7.27
N GLU A 136 -1.86 37.81 7.16
CA GLU A 136 -3.05 38.45 6.59
C GLU A 136 -4.16 38.44 7.64
N VAL A 137 -5.05 39.44 7.59
CA VAL A 137 -6.09 39.67 8.61
C VAL A 137 -7.45 39.57 7.92
N ASP A 138 -8.22 38.54 8.28
CA ASP A 138 -9.59 38.37 7.79
C ASP A 138 -10.61 38.75 8.87
N SER A 139 -11.70 39.38 8.45
CA SER A 139 -12.60 40.15 9.32
C SER A 139 -13.53 39.29 10.18
N ALA A 140 -13.77 39.74 11.42
CA ALA A 140 -14.52 38.97 12.41
C ALA A 140 -15.93 39.52 12.63
N GLU A 141 -16.94 38.81 12.11
CA GLU A 141 -18.35 38.97 12.48
C GLU A 141 -19.04 37.62 12.74
N ASN A 142 -20.09 37.67 13.58
CA ASN A 142 -20.96 36.58 14.08
C ASN A 142 -20.65 35.14 13.60
N ARG A 143 -19.88 34.39 14.41
CA ARG A 143 -19.77 32.93 14.32
C ARG A 143 -20.59 32.27 15.43
N VAL A 144 -21.69 31.62 15.08
CA VAL A 144 -22.40 30.70 15.98
C VAL A 144 -21.52 29.46 16.18
N TYR A 145 -21.08 29.23 17.42
CA TYR A 145 -20.35 28.00 17.75
C TYR A 145 -21.36 26.89 18.07
N SER A 146 -21.19 25.74 17.44
CA SER A 146 -21.95 24.53 17.75
C SER A 146 -21.38 23.82 18.99
N ILE A 147 -22.22 23.13 19.77
CA ILE A 147 -21.76 22.37 20.96
C ILE A 147 -21.18 21.02 20.51
N ASP A 148 -20.09 21.09 19.76
CA ASP A 148 -19.32 19.96 19.24
C ASP A 148 -17.80 20.27 19.26
N ALA A 149 -16.99 19.26 18.94
CA ALA A 149 -15.53 19.36 18.87
C ALA A 149 -15.03 20.49 17.96
N ASN A 150 -15.67 20.73 16.81
CA ASN A 150 -15.28 21.77 15.87
C ASN A 150 -15.70 23.17 16.34
N GLY A 151 -16.85 23.31 17.00
CA GLY A 151 -17.24 24.55 17.67
C GLY A 151 -16.31 24.90 18.82
N PHE A 152 -16.01 23.96 19.70
CA PHE A 152 -15.09 24.16 20.83
C PHE A 152 -13.65 24.46 20.37
N LYS A 153 -13.13 23.74 19.35
CA LYS A 153 -11.85 24.04 18.69
C LYS A 153 -11.81 25.47 18.15
N ARG A 154 -12.82 25.88 17.37
CA ARG A 154 -12.93 27.24 16.80
C ARG A 154 -12.99 28.31 17.88
N TRP A 155 -13.68 28.06 19.00
CA TRP A 155 -13.75 28.97 20.14
C TRP A 155 -12.40 29.10 20.86
N MET A 156 -11.67 28.00 21.08
CA MET A 156 -10.33 28.06 21.68
C MET A 156 -9.34 28.82 20.79
N MET A 157 -9.40 28.63 19.47
CA MET A 157 -8.57 29.38 18.52
C MET A 157 -8.91 30.87 18.50
N SER A 158 -10.19 31.27 18.63
CA SER A 158 -10.58 32.68 18.77
C SER A 158 -10.25 33.29 20.14
N LYS A 159 -9.77 32.48 21.11
CA LYS A 159 -9.12 32.92 22.36
C LYS A 159 -7.58 32.87 22.29
N GLY A 160 -7.00 32.71 21.10
CA GLY A 160 -5.56 32.78 20.87
C GLY A 160 -4.77 31.50 21.16
N LEU A 161 -5.43 30.35 21.39
CA LEU A 161 -4.73 29.07 21.48
C LEU A 161 -4.26 28.61 20.09
N THR A 162 -3.07 28.02 20.01
CA THR A 162 -2.58 27.38 18.79
C THR A 162 -3.49 26.23 18.37
N GLU A 163 -3.57 25.94 17.08
CA GLU A 163 -4.44 24.87 16.57
C GLU A 163 -4.13 23.50 17.21
N HIS A 164 -2.84 23.19 17.40
CA HIS A 164 -2.40 21.97 18.10
C HIS A 164 -2.94 21.90 19.54
N ALA A 165 -2.93 23.01 20.28
CA ALA A 165 -3.50 23.07 21.63
C ALA A 165 -5.03 22.94 21.60
N ALA A 166 -5.71 23.58 20.64
CA ALA A 166 -7.16 23.50 20.49
C ALA A 166 -7.64 22.09 20.12
N VAL A 167 -6.95 21.39 19.20
CA VAL A 167 -7.19 19.98 18.88
C VAL A 167 -6.96 19.09 20.11
N SER A 168 -5.83 19.28 20.82
CA SER A 168 -5.51 18.49 22.00
C SER A 168 -6.54 18.63 23.13
N ASN A 169 -7.08 19.84 23.37
CA ASN A 169 -8.15 20.06 24.34
C ASN A 169 -9.50 19.51 23.86
N SER A 170 -9.79 19.58 22.55
CA SER A 170 -11.02 19.01 21.98
C SER A 170 -11.09 17.49 22.18
N SER A 171 -10.00 16.78 21.85
CA SER A 171 -9.89 15.32 22.02
C SER A 171 -9.75 14.87 23.47
N ALA A 172 -9.43 15.78 24.39
CA ALA A 172 -9.47 15.51 25.81
C ALA A 172 -10.93 15.35 26.31
N ILE A 173 -11.89 16.14 25.80
CA ILE A 173 -13.32 15.97 26.14
C ILE A 173 -13.84 14.60 25.66
N ASP A 174 -13.44 14.15 24.46
CA ASP A 174 -13.76 12.80 23.97
C ASP A 174 -13.20 11.70 24.88
N ALA A 175 -12.10 11.97 25.59
CA ALA A 175 -11.54 11.06 26.57
C ALA A 175 -12.29 11.11 27.92
N VAL A 176 -12.76 12.29 28.35
CA VAL A 176 -13.64 12.41 29.54
C VAL A 176 -14.97 11.68 29.32
N GLU A 177 -15.61 11.79 28.15
CA GLU A 177 -16.83 11.02 27.88
C GLU A 177 -16.61 9.51 27.98
N ARG A 178 -15.49 9.01 27.43
CA ARG A 178 -15.12 7.58 27.56
C ARG A 178 -14.86 7.17 29.01
N PHE A 179 -14.20 8.02 29.79
CA PHE A 179 -13.97 7.82 31.22
C PHE A 179 -15.28 7.82 32.03
N ALA A 180 -16.21 8.72 31.74
CA ALA A 180 -17.52 8.77 32.40
C ALA A 180 -18.32 7.48 32.14
N ARG A 181 -18.33 7.00 30.89
CA ARG A 181 -18.97 5.74 30.50
C ARG A 181 -18.37 4.52 31.20
N SER A 182 -17.04 4.47 31.38
CA SER A 182 -16.36 3.32 32.03
C SER A 182 -16.51 3.28 33.55
N HIS A 183 -16.89 4.38 34.20
CA HIS A 183 -17.08 4.46 35.66
C HIS A 183 -18.57 4.53 36.07
N GLY A 184 -19.48 4.05 35.21
CA GLY A 184 -20.90 3.90 35.53
C GLY A 184 -21.75 5.16 35.39
N TYR A 185 -21.17 6.32 35.05
CA TYR A 185 -21.90 7.58 34.82
C TYR A 185 -22.60 7.63 33.45
N GLN A 186 -23.38 6.59 33.14
CA GLN A 186 -24.11 6.46 31.88
C GLN A 186 -25.14 7.60 31.74
N GLY A 187 -25.27 8.14 30.52
CA GLY A 187 -26.12 9.29 30.21
C GLY A 187 -25.41 10.65 30.19
N ARG A 188 -24.20 10.80 30.77
CA ARG A 188 -23.44 12.07 30.73
C ARG A 188 -22.80 12.31 29.36
N ILE A 189 -23.44 13.15 28.54
CA ILE A 189 -22.99 13.58 27.20
C ILE A 189 -22.63 15.08 27.23
N PHE A 190 -21.49 15.43 26.64
CA PHE A 190 -21.01 16.81 26.49
C PHE A 190 -21.24 17.35 25.08
N TYR A 191 -20.78 16.64 24.04
CA TYR A 191 -20.95 17.07 22.65
C TYR A 191 -22.30 16.60 22.10
N GLY A 192 -23.01 17.47 21.38
CA GLY A 192 -24.35 17.20 20.83
C GLY A 192 -25.49 17.22 21.85
N ASN A 193 -25.20 17.42 23.13
CA ASN A 193 -26.24 17.69 24.14
C ASN A 193 -26.73 19.14 23.99
N ALA A 194 -28.05 19.34 24.05
CA ALA A 194 -28.68 20.67 23.94
C ALA A 194 -28.86 21.37 25.32
N ASN A 195 -28.78 20.62 26.42
CA ASN A 195 -29.08 21.13 27.76
C ASN A 195 -27.82 21.73 28.43
N ILE A 196 -27.54 22.99 28.11
CA ILE A 196 -26.42 23.79 28.66
C ILE A 196 -26.26 23.67 30.19
N HIS A 197 -27.37 23.61 30.94
CA HIS A 197 -27.34 23.51 32.41
C HIS A 197 -26.86 22.12 32.88
N GLU A 198 -27.34 21.05 32.25
CA GLU A 198 -26.95 19.67 32.53
C GLU A 198 -25.52 19.38 32.09
N ILE A 199 -25.08 19.88 30.93
CA ILE A 199 -23.70 19.80 30.45
C ILE A 199 -22.74 20.41 31.48
N LYS A 200 -23.03 21.64 31.94
CA LYS A 200 -22.24 22.32 32.97
C LYS A 200 -22.23 21.57 34.29
N THR A 201 -23.38 21.05 34.71
CA THR A 201 -23.54 20.28 35.96
C THR A 201 -22.75 18.96 35.93
N ASN A 202 -22.79 18.24 34.80
CA ASN A 202 -22.01 17.03 34.57
C ASN A 202 -20.49 17.33 34.54
N ALA A 203 -20.08 18.44 33.91
CA ALA A 203 -18.67 18.85 33.87
C ALA A 203 -18.14 19.20 35.27
N GLN A 204 -18.93 19.93 36.07
CA GLN A 204 -18.56 20.31 37.43
C GLN A 204 -18.54 19.13 38.42
N MET A 205 -19.40 18.11 38.23
CA MET A 205 -19.29 16.85 38.98
C MET A 205 -18.03 16.07 38.61
N LEU A 206 -17.78 15.85 37.32
CA LEU A 206 -16.60 15.09 36.87
C LEU A 206 -15.29 15.79 37.24
N LEU A 207 -15.24 17.13 37.22
CA LEU A 207 -14.08 17.91 37.68
C LEU A 207 -13.79 17.70 39.19
N LYS A 208 -14.82 17.51 40.03
CA LYS A 208 -14.65 17.19 41.45
C LYS A 208 -14.14 15.76 41.65
N ASP A 209 -14.72 14.77 40.96
CA ASP A 209 -14.28 13.37 41.03
C ASP A 209 -12.84 13.18 40.53
N THR A 210 -12.40 13.96 39.52
CA THR A 210 -10.99 13.95 39.07
C THR A 210 -10.01 14.62 40.04
N ASN A 211 -10.49 15.48 40.94
CA ASN A 211 -9.62 16.19 41.89
C ASN A 211 -9.39 15.42 43.21
N SER A 212 -10.20 14.39 43.49
CA SER A 212 -10.08 13.58 44.71
C SER A 212 -9.22 12.33 44.57
N THR A 213 -8.89 11.90 43.34
CA THR A 213 -8.46 10.52 43.07
C THR A 213 -7.18 10.43 42.21
N TYR A 214 -6.02 10.37 42.87
CA TYR A 214 -4.65 10.18 42.33
C TYR A 214 -4.08 11.27 41.38
N SER A 215 -2.84 11.70 41.65
CA SER A 215 -2.10 12.66 40.83
C SER A 215 -1.47 12.00 39.59
N ASN A 216 -1.67 12.59 38.41
CA ASN A 216 -1.00 12.20 37.17
C ASN A 216 -1.13 13.28 36.08
N GLU A 217 -0.09 13.48 35.26
CA GLU A 217 -0.06 14.53 34.22
C GLU A 217 -1.21 14.42 33.19
N ARG A 218 -1.68 13.20 32.94
CA ARG A 218 -2.81 12.94 32.02
C ARG A 218 -4.11 13.56 32.53
N TYR A 219 -4.32 13.59 33.85
CA TYR A 219 -5.53 14.19 34.44
C TYR A 219 -5.46 15.72 34.50
N SER A 220 -4.28 16.33 34.68
CA SER A 220 -4.11 17.78 34.55
C SER A 220 -4.51 18.32 33.16
N ARG A 221 -4.26 17.53 32.11
CA ARG A 221 -4.75 17.84 30.75
C ARG A 221 -6.27 17.68 30.60
N LEU A 222 -6.90 16.75 31.32
CA LEU A 222 -8.36 16.53 31.29
C LEU A 222 -9.13 17.59 32.10
N SER A 223 -8.66 17.96 33.29
CA SER A 223 -9.26 19.03 34.11
C SER A 223 -9.15 20.39 33.40
N GLY A 224 -7.96 20.74 32.89
CA GLY A 224 -7.76 21.98 32.13
C GLY A 224 -8.55 22.02 30.80
N ALA A 225 -8.94 20.88 30.23
CA ALA A 225 -9.89 20.83 29.11
C ALA A 225 -11.33 21.04 29.57
N LEU A 226 -11.76 20.39 30.66
CA LEU A 226 -13.09 20.57 31.27
C LEU A 226 -13.35 22.01 31.73
N GLU A 227 -12.36 22.67 32.34
CA GLU A 227 -12.45 24.08 32.74
C GLU A 227 -12.68 24.99 31.53
N ARG A 228 -11.91 24.78 30.45
CA ARG A 228 -12.10 25.49 29.18
C ARG A 228 -13.45 25.19 28.53
N PHE A 229 -13.94 23.96 28.65
CA PHE A 229 -15.25 23.57 28.15
C PHE A 229 -16.40 24.17 28.97
N ILE A 230 -16.26 24.29 30.29
CA ILE A 230 -17.21 25.04 31.13
C ILE A 230 -17.25 26.50 30.69
N LEU A 231 -16.09 27.15 30.47
CA LEU A 231 -16.03 28.53 29.99
C LEU A 231 -16.65 28.70 28.58
N PHE A 232 -16.52 27.70 27.71
CA PHE A 232 -17.18 27.66 26.41
C PHE A 232 -18.71 27.58 26.55
N ILE A 233 -19.21 26.65 27.37
CA ILE A 233 -20.64 26.46 27.65
C ILE A 233 -21.24 27.68 28.37
N GLU A 234 -20.49 28.36 29.24
CA GLU A 234 -20.91 29.64 29.85
C GLU A 234 -20.97 30.79 28.84
N ALA A 235 -20.02 30.87 27.90
CA ALA A 235 -20.05 31.86 26.82
C ALA A 235 -21.22 31.62 25.84
N MET A 236 -21.62 30.36 25.65
CA MET A 236 -22.83 29.99 24.89
C MET A 236 -24.12 30.27 25.65
N GLY A 237 -24.12 30.16 26.98
CA GLY A 237 -25.30 30.34 27.84
C GLY A 237 -25.60 31.77 28.28
N ASN A 238 -24.63 32.70 28.18
CA ASN A 238 -24.81 34.09 28.63
C ASN A 238 -24.10 35.10 27.69
N PRO A 239 -24.81 35.64 26.68
CA PRO A 239 -24.22 36.49 25.64
C PRO A 239 -23.48 37.73 26.16
N SER A 240 -23.91 38.28 27.31
CA SER A 240 -23.44 39.55 27.86
C SER A 240 -21.98 39.55 28.40
N ARG A 241 -21.26 38.42 28.28
CA ARG A 241 -19.81 38.33 28.53
C ARG A 241 -18.95 38.26 27.26
N LEU A 242 -19.57 38.26 26.07
CA LEU A 242 -18.93 38.74 24.86
C LEU A 242 -18.97 40.27 24.91
N GLY A 243 -17.82 40.94 24.77
CA GLY A 243 -17.65 42.37 25.09
C GLY A 243 -18.72 43.26 24.43
N GLY A 244 -19.56 43.87 25.27
CA GLY A 244 -20.86 44.37 24.81
C GLY A 244 -20.84 45.78 24.21
N TYR A 245 -21.49 45.90 23.05
CA TYR A 245 -22.47 46.95 22.75
C TYR A 245 -23.51 46.34 21.78
N GLY A 246 -24.75 46.85 21.78
CA GLY A 246 -25.80 46.39 20.83
C GLY A 246 -26.81 45.36 21.35
N HIS A 247 -27.15 45.40 22.64
CA HIS A 247 -28.23 44.58 23.20
C HIS A 247 -29.62 45.18 22.87
N ASP A 248 -30.08 45.09 21.62
CA ASP A 248 -31.50 45.34 21.26
C ASP A 248 -31.92 44.77 19.88
N ARG A 249 -32.45 43.54 19.88
CA ARG A 249 -33.32 43.00 18.80
C ARG A 249 -34.08 41.69 19.14
N ALA A 250 -34.18 41.34 20.41
CA ALA A 250 -34.99 40.21 20.90
C ALA A 250 -36.41 40.62 21.37
N ARG A 251 -36.77 41.89 21.16
CA ARG A 251 -38.14 42.42 21.21
C ARG A 251 -38.31 43.30 19.97
N GLN A 252 -39.51 43.26 19.37
CA GLN A 252 -39.80 43.67 17.98
C GLN A 252 -39.13 42.77 16.91
N ALA A 253 -39.87 42.11 16.03
CA ALA A 253 -41.32 41.94 15.98
C ALA A 253 -41.68 40.66 15.21
N THR A 254 -42.82 40.06 15.57
CA THR A 254 -43.60 39.27 14.62
C THR A 254 -44.08 40.23 13.54
N ARG A 255 -43.29 40.44 12.48
CA ARG A 255 -43.74 41.21 11.33
C ARG A 255 -44.86 40.40 10.67
N THR A 256 -46.07 40.93 10.72
CA THR A 256 -47.17 40.49 9.88
C THR A 256 -46.78 40.77 8.44
N ILE A 257 -46.13 39.80 7.80
CA ILE A 257 -46.01 39.78 6.34
C ILE A 257 -47.44 39.77 5.81
N ASP A 258 -47.77 40.68 4.90
CA ASP A 258 -49.09 40.73 4.30
C ASP A 258 -49.45 39.35 3.69
N PRO A 259 -50.60 38.73 4.06
CA PRO A 259 -51.00 37.45 3.49
C PRO A 259 -51.15 37.45 1.96
N GLY A 260 -51.37 38.62 1.35
CA GLY A 260 -51.32 38.78 -0.11
C GLY A 260 -49.89 38.64 -0.64
N LEU A 261 -48.95 39.45 -0.14
CA LEU A 261 -47.53 39.44 -0.47
C LEU A 261 -46.90 38.06 -0.25
N GLU A 262 -47.21 37.40 0.87
CA GLU A 262 -46.75 36.04 1.15
C GLU A 262 -47.20 35.05 0.08
N ARG A 263 -48.48 35.08 -0.31
CA ARG A 263 -49.01 34.23 -1.39
C ARG A 263 -48.32 34.51 -2.73
N ARG A 264 -48.10 35.77 -3.09
CA ARG A 264 -47.41 36.15 -4.35
C ARG A 264 -45.96 35.66 -4.37
N ILE A 265 -45.24 35.75 -3.25
CA ILE A 265 -43.88 35.20 -3.13
C ILE A 265 -43.90 33.67 -3.27
N LEU A 266 -44.79 32.97 -2.57
CA LEU A 266 -44.89 31.50 -2.62
C LEU A 266 -45.25 30.97 -4.03
N ASP A 267 -46.15 31.64 -4.74
CA ASP A 267 -46.54 31.31 -6.12
C ASP A 267 -45.39 31.57 -7.12
N THR A 268 -44.62 32.65 -6.95
CA THR A 268 -43.41 32.91 -7.77
C THR A 268 -42.33 31.84 -7.52
N LEU A 269 -42.15 31.42 -6.26
CA LEU A 269 -41.21 30.36 -5.89
C LEU A 269 -41.62 28.99 -6.44
N SER A 270 -42.90 28.61 -6.35
CA SER A 270 -43.39 27.31 -6.79
C SER A 270 -43.31 27.13 -8.32
N LYS A 271 -43.63 28.19 -9.07
CA LYS A 271 -43.54 28.23 -10.54
C LYS A 271 -42.11 28.36 -11.05
N GLY A 272 -41.31 29.25 -10.46
CA GLY A 272 -39.98 29.62 -10.97
C GLY A 272 -38.80 28.81 -10.42
N TYR A 273 -38.90 28.32 -9.19
CA TYR A 273 -37.76 27.80 -8.41
C TYR A 273 -38.00 26.40 -7.80
N PRO A 274 -38.47 25.40 -8.57
CA PRO A 274 -38.72 24.05 -8.08
C PRO A 274 -37.46 23.36 -7.53
N ASN A 275 -36.26 23.81 -7.93
CA ASN A 275 -34.97 23.25 -7.53
C ASN A 275 -34.21 24.12 -6.51
N GLY A 276 -34.96 24.94 -5.74
CA GLY A 276 -34.44 25.94 -4.80
C GLY A 276 -33.95 27.23 -5.49
N ILE A 277 -33.92 28.33 -4.74
CA ILE A 277 -33.46 29.65 -5.18
C ILE A 277 -32.12 29.99 -4.52
N ARG A 278 -31.14 30.52 -5.27
CA ARG A 278 -29.93 31.10 -4.68
C ARG A 278 -30.16 32.57 -4.34
N LEU A 279 -30.41 32.88 -3.06
CA LEU A 279 -30.68 34.26 -2.64
C LEU A 279 -29.46 35.20 -2.78
N ASP A 280 -28.25 34.66 -2.90
CA ASP A 280 -26.99 35.36 -3.19
C ASP A 280 -26.72 35.53 -4.70
N SER A 281 -27.32 34.71 -5.57
CA SER A 281 -27.18 34.78 -7.02
C SER A 281 -27.91 36.00 -7.58
N THR A 282 -27.15 36.92 -8.17
CA THR A 282 -27.69 38.08 -8.91
C THR A 282 -28.49 37.68 -10.15
N ILE A 283 -28.27 36.46 -10.67
CA ILE A 283 -29.03 35.90 -11.79
C ILE A 283 -30.40 35.39 -11.29
N ASP A 284 -30.41 34.62 -10.20
CA ASP A 284 -31.63 34.06 -9.62
C ASP A 284 -32.55 35.19 -9.12
N ILE A 285 -32.00 36.19 -8.42
CA ILE A 285 -32.77 37.35 -7.92
C ILE A 285 -33.34 38.19 -9.08
N LYS A 286 -32.58 38.42 -10.17
CA LYS A 286 -33.11 39.12 -11.36
C LYS A 286 -34.21 38.33 -12.06
N ARG A 287 -34.05 37.02 -12.22
CA ARG A 287 -35.07 36.14 -12.79
C ARG A 287 -36.32 36.08 -11.89
N PHE A 288 -36.16 36.07 -10.57
CA PHE A 288 -37.28 36.10 -9.63
C PHE A 288 -38.04 37.41 -9.77
N ALA A 289 -37.31 38.53 -9.84
CA ALA A 289 -37.92 39.85 -10.01
C ALA A 289 -38.69 39.99 -11.32
N HIS A 290 -38.14 39.48 -12.42
CA HIS A 290 -38.81 39.43 -13.72
C HIS A 290 -40.10 38.60 -13.65
N MET A 291 -40.05 37.39 -13.09
CA MET A 291 -41.24 36.52 -12.94
C MET A 291 -42.28 37.10 -11.98
N TYR A 292 -41.86 37.80 -10.91
CA TYR A 292 -42.78 38.45 -9.98
C TYR A 292 -43.54 39.59 -10.67
N HIS A 293 -42.83 40.42 -11.43
CA HIS A 293 -43.44 41.49 -12.22
C HIS A 293 -44.36 40.95 -13.32
N GLU A 294 -43.96 39.91 -14.06
CA GLU A 294 -44.82 39.26 -15.08
C GLU A 294 -46.11 38.65 -14.53
N ASN A 295 -46.10 38.11 -13.31
CA ASN A 295 -47.30 37.48 -12.72
C ASN A 295 -48.22 38.48 -12.01
N PHE A 296 -47.72 39.65 -11.59
CA PHE A 296 -48.45 40.54 -10.66
C PHE A 296 -48.41 42.05 -10.98
N ASP A 297 -47.66 42.49 -12.00
CA ASP A 297 -47.41 43.90 -12.35
C ASP A 297 -46.84 44.76 -11.20
N GLU A 298 -46.20 44.11 -10.22
CA GLU A 298 -45.61 44.73 -9.03
C GLU A 298 -44.07 44.73 -9.06
N GLU A 299 -43.44 45.69 -8.39
CA GLU A 299 -41.99 45.64 -8.13
C GLU A 299 -41.65 44.48 -7.17
N ALA A 300 -40.55 43.78 -7.46
CA ALA A 300 -40.19 42.57 -6.76
C ALA A 300 -39.82 42.80 -5.29
N PRO A 301 -40.35 42.00 -4.34
CA PRO A 301 -40.06 42.16 -2.93
C PRO A 301 -38.59 41.91 -2.60
N SER A 302 -38.07 42.66 -1.64
CA SER A 302 -36.66 42.59 -1.23
C SER A 302 -36.20 41.17 -0.91
N LYS A 303 -34.92 40.85 -1.18
CA LYS A 303 -34.25 39.59 -0.79
C LYS A 303 -34.56 39.17 0.65
N LYS A 304 -34.67 40.13 1.58
CA LYS A 304 -35.04 39.86 2.96
C LYS A 304 -36.49 39.36 3.10
N ALA A 305 -37.46 40.01 2.46
CA ALA A 305 -38.86 39.56 2.52
C ALA A 305 -39.04 38.16 1.90
N ILE A 306 -38.32 37.85 0.81
CA ILE A 306 -38.29 36.50 0.23
C ILE A 306 -37.72 35.50 1.24
N SER A 307 -36.60 35.81 1.89
CA SER A 307 -35.99 34.97 2.93
C SER A 307 -36.93 34.76 4.14
N ASP A 308 -37.54 35.84 4.64
CA ASP A 308 -38.48 35.82 5.77
C ASP A 308 -39.71 34.93 5.46
N VAL A 309 -40.23 34.94 4.21
CA VAL A 309 -41.32 34.04 3.76
C VAL A 309 -40.86 32.59 3.65
N ILE A 310 -39.69 32.32 3.07
CA ILE A 310 -39.18 30.94 2.93
C ILE A 310 -38.93 30.31 4.31
N LEU A 311 -38.32 31.05 5.24
CA LEU A 311 -38.11 30.60 6.62
C LEU A 311 -39.44 30.36 7.35
N LYS A 312 -40.42 31.26 7.19
CA LYS A 312 -41.77 31.10 7.79
C LYS A 312 -42.50 29.86 7.28
N ASN A 313 -42.30 29.48 6.01
CA ASN A 313 -42.95 28.33 5.37
C ASN A 313 -42.07 27.06 5.40
N GLY A 314 -41.14 26.97 6.34
CA GLY A 314 -40.37 25.75 6.62
C GLY A 314 -39.34 25.37 5.55
N GLY A 315 -38.82 26.36 4.83
CA GLY A 315 -37.74 26.16 3.86
C GLY A 315 -36.37 25.92 4.50
N ILE A 316 -35.48 25.28 3.73
CA ILE A 316 -34.18 24.77 4.18
C ILE A 316 -33.06 25.36 3.33
N GLU A 317 -32.00 25.85 3.97
CA GLU A 317 -30.80 26.35 3.29
C GLU A 317 -29.73 25.24 3.18
N TRP A 318 -29.23 25.01 1.97
CA TRP A 318 -28.20 24.01 1.67
C TRP A 318 -27.39 24.40 0.43
N SER A 319 -26.06 24.35 0.50
CA SER A 319 -25.14 24.66 -0.61
C SER A 319 -25.42 26.01 -1.33
N GLY A 320 -25.75 27.05 -0.55
CA GLY A 320 -26.10 28.39 -1.05
C GLY A 320 -27.48 28.52 -1.69
N LYS A 321 -28.27 27.43 -1.72
CA LYS A 321 -29.67 27.43 -2.18
C LYS A 321 -30.62 27.37 -0.99
N THR A 322 -31.70 28.14 -1.05
CA THR A 322 -32.83 28.01 -0.14
C THR A 322 -33.95 27.25 -0.86
N TYR A 323 -34.36 26.12 -0.30
CA TYR A 323 -35.38 25.23 -0.82
C TYR A 323 -36.69 25.46 -0.07
N LEU A 324 -37.75 25.87 -0.78
CA LEU A 324 -39.10 25.85 -0.25
C LEU A 324 -39.70 24.46 -0.47
N ILE A 325 -39.78 23.65 0.59
CA ILE A 325 -40.30 22.29 0.52
C ILE A 325 -41.79 22.31 0.88
N ALA A 326 -42.64 21.90 -0.06
CA ALA A 326 -44.08 21.80 0.15
C ALA A 326 -44.43 20.76 1.24
N GLU A 327 -45.62 20.86 1.83
CA GLU A 327 -46.08 19.92 2.84
C GLU A 327 -46.32 18.51 2.28
N GLU A 328 -46.64 18.38 0.99
CA GLU A 328 -46.87 17.10 0.31
C GLU A 328 -45.67 16.13 0.42
N PRO A 329 -44.43 16.48 0.00
CA PRO A 329 -43.23 15.69 0.30
C PRO A 329 -43.00 15.39 1.79
N LYS A 330 -43.26 16.34 2.70
CA LYS A 330 -43.07 16.13 4.15
C LYS A 330 -44.02 15.08 4.69
N GLN A 331 -45.29 15.11 4.28
CA GLN A 331 -46.30 14.12 4.66
C GLN A 331 -46.01 12.75 4.03
N ALA A 332 -45.61 12.70 2.76
CA ALA A 332 -45.29 11.45 2.08
C ALA A 332 -44.06 10.74 2.67
N VAL A 333 -42.95 11.47 2.88
CA VAL A 333 -41.74 10.95 3.54
C VAL A 333 -42.03 10.50 4.97
N ARG A 334 -42.90 11.22 5.69
CA ARG A 334 -43.35 10.81 7.02
C ARG A 334 -44.15 9.52 7.00
N GLN A 335 -45.11 9.38 6.08
CA GLN A 335 -45.93 8.18 5.93
C GLN A 335 -45.06 6.96 5.61
N LEU A 336 -44.13 7.09 4.65
CA LEU A 336 -43.18 6.04 4.28
C LEU A 336 -42.34 5.56 5.48
N LEU A 337 -41.89 6.48 6.34
CA LEU A 337 -41.19 6.13 7.58
C LEU A 337 -42.11 5.48 8.61
N GLU A 338 -43.29 6.03 8.87
CA GLU A 338 -44.25 5.46 9.83
C GLU A 338 -44.66 4.03 9.42
N ASP A 339 -44.84 3.75 8.12
CA ASP A 339 -45.14 2.40 7.62
C ASP A 339 -43.92 1.47 7.66
N SER A 340 -42.71 1.97 7.37
CA SER A 340 -41.48 1.19 7.54
C SER A 340 -41.22 0.80 9.01
N ILE A 341 -41.58 1.67 9.95
CA ILE A 341 -41.51 1.42 11.39
C ILE A 341 -42.55 0.37 11.82
N LYS A 342 -43.78 0.41 11.25
CA LYS A 342 -44.80 -0.65 11.44
C LYS A 342 -44.32 -2.00 10.89
N ALA A 343 -43.57 -2.00 9.78
CA ALA A 343 -42.88 -3.18 9.26
C ALA A 343 -41.64 -3.61 10.08
N GLY A 344 -41.39 -2.99 11.24
CA GLY A 344 -40.36 -3.39 12.19
C GLY A 344 -38.95 -2.91 11.88
N GLN A 345 -38.76 -2.00 10.91
CA GLN A 345 -37.45 -1.40 10.63
C GLN A 345 -37.10 -0.36 11.70
N ARG A 346 -35.92 -0.49 12.32
CA ARG A 346 -35.51 0.35 13.47
C ARG A 346 -34.34 1.31 13.20
N ILE A 347 -33.60 1.13 12.10
CA ILE A 347 -32.45 1.96 11.70
C ILE A 347 -32.62 2.39 10.24
N PHE A 348 -32.46 3.69 9.98
CA PHE A 348 -32.60 4.27 8.65
C PHE A 348 -31.38 5.14 8.32
N TYR A 349 -30.47 4.65 7.47
CA TYR A 349 -29.41 5.49 6.90
C TYR A 349 -29.99 6.36 5.78
N TYR A 350 -29.72 7.66 5.80
CA TYR A 350 -30.36 8.61 4.87
C TYR A 350 -30.04 8.28 3.40
N GLN A 351 -28.81 7.82 3.12
CA GLN A 351 -28.37 7.38 1.79
C GLN A 351 -29.16 6.15 1.32
N GLU A 352 -29.23 5.10 2.14
CA GLU A 352 -29.91 3.85 1.80
C GLU A 352 -31.44 4.05 1.69
N LEU A 353 -32.00 4.95 2.50
CA LEU A 353 -33.41 5.35 2.45
C LEU A 353 -33.75 6.11 1.16
N TYR A 354 -32.82 6.93 0.64
CA TYR A 354 -32.92 7.60 -0.65
C TYR A 354 -32.75 6.62 -1.82
N GLU A 355 -31.68 5.83 -1.82
CA GLU A 355 -31.36 4.84 -2.86
C GLU A 355 -32.39 3.71 -2.98
N ALA A 356 -33.22 3.48 -1.96
CA ALA A 356 -34.32 2.51 -2.03
C ALA A 356 -35.43 2.90 -3.03
N ASN A 357 -35.67 4.20 -3.27
CA ASN A 357 -36.74 4.68 -4.17
C ASN A 357 -36.34 6.01 -4.86
N PRO A 358 -35.26 6.06 -5.67
CA PRO A 358 -34.70 7.32 -6.16
C PRO A 358 -35.67 8.13 -7.03
N ASP A 359 -36.50 7.46 -7.84
CA ASP A 359 -37.48 8.12 -8.71
C ASP A 359 -38.60 8.79 -7.89
N TYR A 360 -39.13 8.11 -6.86
CA TYR A 360 -40.14 8.63 -5.93
C TYR A 360 -39.69 9.93 -5.23
N TYR A 361 -38.42 9.99 -4.81
CA TYR A 361 -37.85 11.22 -4.26
C TYR A 361 -37.62 12.29 -5.32
N SER A 362 -37.19 11.89 -6.53
CA SER A 362 -36.97 12.80 -7.66
C SER A 362 -38.26 13.50 -8.11
N ASP A 363 -39.38 12.78 -8.17
CA ASP A 363 -40.72 13.33 -8.43
C ASP A 363 -41.12 14.37 -7.35
N MET A 364 -40.75 14.11 -6.09
CA MET A 364 -40.91 15.04 -4.97
C MET A 364 -39.85 16.16 -4.93
N LYS A 365 -38.99 16.27 -5.96
CA LYS A 365 -37.88 17.24 -6.10
C LYS A 365 -36.82 17.12 -5.00
N VAL A 366 -36.75 15.96 -4.35
CA VAL A 366 -35.73 15.58 -3.36
C VAL A 366 -34.64 14.83 -4.10
N ASN A 367 -33.48 15.46 -4.31
CA ASN A 367 -32.40 14.91 -5.15
C ASN A 367 -31.09 14.63 -4.40
N SER A 368 -31.14 14.56 -3.06
CA SER A 368 -30.00 14.16 -2.23
C SER A 368 -30.46 13.60 -0.87
N ALA A 369 -29.62 12.76 -0.28
CA ALA A 369 -29.86 12.18 1.05
C ALA A 369 -29.80 13.22 2.18
N GLU A 370 -29.01 14.29 2.01
CA GLU A 370 -28.93 15.42 2.95
C GLU A 370 -30.21 16.26 2.94
N ILE A 371 -30.81 16.48 1.76
CA ILE A 371 -32.12 17.14 1.65
C ILE A 371 -33.18 16.25 2.30
N LEU A 372 -33.16 14.94 2.03
CA LEU A 372 -34.04 13.96 2.67
C LEU A 372 -33.91 13.97 4.21
N GLU A 373 -32.70 14.03 4.76
CA GLU A 373 -32.48 14.21 6.21
C GLU A 373 -33.23 15.45 6.74
N LYS A 374 -33.06 16.61 6.10
CA LYS A 374 -33.68 17.86 6.57
C LYS A 374 -35.21 17.79 6.47
N ILE A 375 -35.75 17.13 5.44
CA ILE A 375 -37.18 16.84 5.32
C ILE A 375 -37.64 16.00 6.51
N ILE A 376 -37.01 14.85 6.77
CA ILE A 376 -37.42 13.94 7.86
C ILE A 376 -37.44 14.68 9.20
N ARG A 377 -36.38 15.46 9.50
CA ARG A 377 -36.31 16.30 10.71
C ARG A 377 -37.45 17.33 10.80
N SER A 378 -37.90 17.89 9.67
CA SER A 378 -39.02 18.85 9.62
C SER A 378 -40.41 18.21 9.81
N THR A 379 -40.57 16.89 9.59
CA THR A 379 -41.88 16.20 9.70
C THR A 379 -42.44 16.08 11.12
N GLY A 380 -41.60 16.35 12.14
CA GLY A 380 -41.93 16.16 13.55
C GLY A 380 -41.98 14.70 14.02
N ILE A 381 -41.56 13.74 13.19
CA ILE A 381 -41.51 12.32 13.56
C ILE A 381 -40.51 12.08 14.72
N LYS A 382 -40.95 11.32 15.73
CA LYS A 382 -40.18 11.03 16.95
C LYS A 382 -39.12 9.95 16.70
N LEU A 383 -37.96 10.37 16.20
CA LEU A 383 -36.78 9.54 15.99
C LEU A 383 -35.57 10.14 16.73
N LEU A 384 -34.56 9.31 16.98
CA LEU A 384 -33.23 9.78 17.40
C LEU A 384 -32.36 9.95 16.16
N TYR A 385 -31.80 11.15 15.98
CA TYR A 385 -31.11 11.53 14.73
C TYR A 385 -29.61 11.65 14.91
N ASN A 386 -28.84 10.94 14.10
CA ASN A 386 -27.39 11.06 13.98
C ASN A 386 -27.02 11.71 12.63
N GLU A 387 -25.72 11.89 12.37
CA GLU A 387 -25.17 12.57 11.19
C GLU A 387 -25.50 11.88 9.85
N HIS A 388 -25.65 10.55 9.84
CA HIS A 388 -25.86 9.77 8.61
C HIS A 388 -27.08 8.82 8.66
N TYR A 389 -27.73 8.73 9.82
CA TYR A 389 -28.84 7.81 10.05
C TYR A 389 -29.71 8.25 11.24
N CYS A 390 -30.98 7.86 11.24
CA CYS A 390 -31.87 7.95 12.40
C CYS A 390 -32.32 6.55 12.88
N VAL A 391 -32.76 6.48 14.14
CA VAL A 391 -33.26 5.24 14.77
C VAL A 391 -34.54 5.49 15.55
N THR A 392 -35.36 4.45 15.71
CA THR A 392 -36.65 4.52 16.42
C THR A 392 -36.50 4.65 17.93
N THR A 393 -35.49 4.00 18.52
CA THR A 393 -35.25 3.97 19.97
C THR A 393 -33.75 4.00 20.28
N GLY A 394 -33.40 4.42 21.50
CA GLY A 394 -32.01 4.37 21.97
C GLY A 394 -31.52 2.92 22.13
N GLY A 395 -30.23 2.69 21.89
CA GLY A 395 -29.57 1.41 22.12
C GLY A 395 -29.67 0.37 21.00
N VAL A 396 -30.45 0.60 19.93
CA VAL A 396 -30.53 -0.33 18.79
C VAL A 396 -29.21 -0.35 18.03
N SER A 397 -28.55 -1.51 17.93
CA SER A 397 -27.35 -1.70 17.12
C SER A 397 -27.62 -2.42 15.80
N ILE A 398 -26.64 -2.37 14.89
CA ILE A 398 -26.65 -3.14 13.64
C ILE A 398 -26.52 -4.65 13.92
N GLU A 399 -25.91 -5.03 15.05
CA GLU A 399 -25.82 -6.44 15.47
C GLU A 399 -27.21 -6.97 15.86
N ASP A 400 -27.99 -6.18 16.60
CA ASP A 400 -29.38 -6.52 16.97
C ASP A 400 -30.31 -6.60 15.75
N GLU A 401 -30.13 -5.72 14.75
CA GLU A 401 -30.89 -5.80 13.51
C GLU A 401 -30.58 -7.06 12.70
N ILE A 402 -29.31 -7.48 12.65
CA ILE A 402 -28.91 -8.72 11.97
C ILE A 402 -29.45 -9.93 12.73
N LEU A 403 -29.33 -9.98 14.06
CA LEU A 403 -29.93 -11.04 14.90
C LEU A 403 -31.45 -11.15 14.66
N ARG A 404 -32.15 -10.01 14.64
CA ARG A 404 -33.59 -9.94 14.34
C ARG A 404 -33.90 -10.43 12.92
N ALA A 405 -33.09 -10.04 11.93
CA ALA A 405 -33.27 -10.43 10.54
C ALA A 405 -32.94 -11.90 10.25
N PHE A 406 -32.18 -12.58 11.12
CA PHE A 406 -31.99 -14.04 11.07
C PHE A 406 -33.25 -14.84 11.42
N ALA A 407 -34.23 -14.25 12.12
CA ALA A 407 -35.50 -14.89 12.49
C ALA A 407 -35.30 -16.37 12.93
N ASP A 408 -35.89 -17.33 12.23
CA ASP A 408 -35.73 -18.77 12.47
C ASP A 408 -34.80 -19.48 11.46
N ASP A 409 -34.21 -18.74 10.52
CA ASP A 409 -33.27 -19.28 9.54
C ASP A 409 -31.95 -19.75 10.20
N GLU A 410 -31.44 -20.91 9.79
CA GLU A 410 -30.16 -21.44 10.27
C GLU A 410 -28.95 -20.65 9.71
N GLN A 411 -29.05 -20.23 8.45
CA GLN A 411 -28.02 -19.55 7.69
C GLN A 411 -28.64 -18.51 6.75
N LEU A 412 -27.94 -17.39 6.52
CA LEU A 412 -28.32 -16.37 5.54
C LEU A 412 -27.09 -15.78 4.84
N SER A 413 -27.27 -15.37 3.58
CA SER A 413 -26.29 -14.53 2.89
C SER A 413 -26.37 -13.07 3.35
N ALA A 414 -25.27 -12.34 3.16
CA ALA A 414 -25.25 -10.88 3.35
C ALA A 414 -26.16 -10.13 2.34
N ASP A 415 -26.60 -10.80 1.27
CA ASP A 415 -27.47 -10.23 0.24
C ASP A 415 -28.95 -10.38 0.64
N GLU A 416 -29.34 -11.54 1.17
CA GLU A 416 -30.66 -11.76 1.80
C GLU A 416 -30.83 -10.87 3.05
N LEU A 417 -29.80 -10.74 3.88
CA LEU A 417 -29.81 -9.81 5.01
C LEU A 417 -29.98 -8.35 4.55
N LYS A 418 -29.42 -7.95 3.40
CA LYS A 418 -29.65 -6.62 2.81
C LYS A 418 -31.07 -6.48 2.26
N GLY A 419 -31.67 -7.55 1.72
CA GLY A 419 -33.10 -7.56 1.35
C GLY A 419 -34.03 -7.41 2.56
N ARG A 420 -33.72 -8.06 3.68
CA ARG A 420 -34.48 -7.96 4.95
C ARG A 420 -34.23 -6.63 5.70
N LEU A 421 -33.08 -6.00 5.48
CA LEU A 421 -32.64 -4.75 6.13
C LEU A 421 -32.28 -3.67 5.07
N PRO A 422 -33.24 -3.22 4.24
CA PRO A 422 -32.98 -2.37 3.08
C PRO A 422 -32.34 -1.03 3.43
N TYR A 423 -32.60 -0.48 4.61
CA TYR A 423 -32.08 0.83 5.05
C TYR A 423 -30.75 0.77 5.82
N LEU A 424 -30.07 -0.40 5.83
CA LEU A 424 -28.74 -0.58 6.37
C LEU A 424 -27.67 -0.72 5.26
N PRO A 425 -26.52 -0.02 5.36
CA PRO A 425 -25.47 -0.13 4.35
C PRO A 425 -24.88 -1.53 4.25
N TYR A 426 -24.80 -2.05 3.04
CA TYR A 426 -24.24 -3.37 2.76
C TYR A 426 -22.83 -3.57 3.34
N LYS A 427 -21.98 -2.52 3.25
CA LYS A 427 -20.65 -2.49 3.85
C LYS A 427 -20.69 -2.54 5.39
N LYS A 428 -21.70 -1.92 6.03
CA LYS A 428 -21.91 -1.99 7.48
C LYS A 428 -22.35 -3.39 7.90
N ILE A 429 -23.36 -3.96 7.24
CA ILE A 429 -23.85 -5.34 7.47
C ILE A 429 -22.67 -6.32 7.44
N LYS A 430 -21.86 -6.29 6.37
CA LYS A 430 -20.66 -7.14 6.25
C LYS A 430 -19.60 -6.89 7.32
N SER A 431 -19.37 -5.63 7.71
CA SER A 431 -18.42 -5.33 8.78
C SER A 431 -18.89 -5.84 10.14
N THR A 432 -20.19 -5.77 10.45
CA THR A 432 -20.76 -6.30 11.69
C THR A 432 -20.74 -7.82 11.72
N LEU A 433 -21.17 -8.49 10.64
CA LEU A 433 -21.07 -9.95 10.48
C LEU A 433 -19.63 -10.49 10.67
N SER A 434 -18.63 -9.70 10.26
CA SER A 434 -17.20 -10.09 10.35
C SER A 434 -16.54 -9.76 11.69
N ALA A 435 -17.11 -8.84 12.47
CA ALA A 435 -16.55 -8.38 13.76
C ALA A 435 -17.27 -8.96 14.98
N SER A 436 -18.54 -9.36 14.81
CA SER A 436 -19.34 -10.05 15.81
C SER A 436 -18.73 -11.39 16.22
N LYS A 437 -19.05 -11.85 17.44
CA LYS A 437 -18.81 -13.23 17.90
C LYS A 437 -20.04 -14.13 17.77
N LEU A 438 -21.19 -13.55 17.42
CA LEU A 438 -22.48 -14.25 17.32
C LEU A 438 -22.69 -14.90 15.96
N PHE A 439 -21.95 -14.46 14.93
CA PHE A 439 -22.02 -14.99 13.57
C PHE A 439 -20.72 -15.69 13.16
N VAL A 440 -20.83 -16.67 12.26
CA VAL A 440 -19.70 -17.37 11.64
C VAL A 440 -19.91 -17.50 10.14
N LEU A 441 -18.86 -17.23 9.36
CA LEU A 441 -18.86 -17.41 7.90
C LEU A 441 -18.79 -18.91 7.56
N ILE A 442 -19.78 -19.42 6.81
CA ILE A 442 -19.88 -20.83 6.41
C ILE A 442 -19.19 -21.06 5.06
N LYS A 443 -19.58 -20.24 4.07
CA LYS A 443 -19.06 -20.18 2.70
C LYS A 443 -19.06 -18.72 2.22
N ARG A 444 -18.59 -18.47 1.00
CA ARG A 444 -18.44 -17.10 0.46
C ARG A 444 -19.79 -16.38 0.51
N ASN A 445 -19.84 -15.31 1.32
CA ASN A 445 -21.00 -14.44 1.53
C ASN A 445 -22.11 -14.95 2.48
N GLU A 446 -21.97 -16.13 3.07
CA GLU A 446 -23.03 -16.79 3.86
C GLU A 446 -22.60 -17.07 5.30
N TYR A 447 -23.51 -16.85 6.24
CA TYR A 447 -23.25 -16.84 7.67
C TYR A 447 -24.32 -17.62 8.45
N ALA A 448 -23.92 -18.28 9.53
CA ALA A 448 -24.82 -18.87 10.53
C ALA A 448 -24.65 -18.16 11.88
N MET A 449 -25.63 -18.28 12.77
CA MET A 449 -25.49 -17.89 14.17
C MET A 449 -24.79 -18.99 14.97
N VAL A 450 -23.73 -18.63 15.71
CA VAL A 450 -22.92 -19.57 16.52
C VAL A 450 -23.79 -20.32 17.54
N SER A 451 -24.81 -19.68 18.10
CA SER A 451 -25.77 -20.28 19.04
C SER A 451 -26.74 -21.30 18.43
N ARG A 452 -26.80 -21.45 17.10
CA ARG A 452 -27.60 -22.47 16.39
C ARG A 452 -26.76 -23.68 15.94
N ILE A 453 -25.44 -23.65 16.11
CA ILE A 453 -24.54 -24.72 15.66
C ILE A 453 -24.46 -25.81 16.74
N ASN A 454 -24.74 -27.04 16.35
CA ASN A 454 -24.86 -28.19 17.25
C ASN A 454 -23.47 -28.75 17.60
N LEU A 455 -22.79 -28.14 18.57
CA LEU A 455 -21.44 -28.52 18.99
C LEU A 455 -21.47 -29.50 20.16
N ASP A 456 -20.66 -30.55 20.08
CA ASP A 456 -20.60 -31.61 21.08
C ASP A 456 -20.04 -31.10 22.43
N PRO A 457 -20.72 -31.35 23.58
CA PRO A 457 -20.28 -30.86 24.89
C PRO A 457 -18.93 -31.39 25.37
N LEU A 458 -18.46 -32.54 24.88
CA LEU A 458 -17.14 -33.08 25.19
C LEU A 458 -16.05 -32.34 24.40
N GLU A 459 -16.27 -32.11 23.10
CA GLU A 459 -15.33 -31.34 22.25
C GLU A 459 -15.15 -29.90 22.76
N LEU A 460 -16.24 -29.26 23.18
CA LEU A 460 -16.22 -27.95 23.85
C LEU A 460 -15.43 -27.94 25.17
N LYS A 461 -15.31 -29.08 25.85
CA LYS A 461 -14.59 -29.25 27.12
C LYS A 461 -13.12 -29.66 26.92
N GLU A 462 -12.82 -30.43 25.88
CA GLU A 462 -11.48 -30.95 25.58
C GLU A 462 -10.62 -29.93 24.82
N ALA A 463 -11.19 -29.20 23.85
CA ALA A 463 -10.45 -28.27 23.00
C ALA A 463 -9.63 -27.18 23.75
N PRO A 464 -10.10 -26.58 24.87
CA PRO A 464 -9.28 -25.63 25.63
C PRO A 464 -8.01 -26.25 26.22
N ASN A 465 -8.06 -27.52 26.63
CA ASN A 465 -6.91 -28.24 27.19
C ASN A 465 -5.94 -28.67 26.09
N PHE A 466 -6.45 -29.14 24.95
CA PHE A 466 -5.66 -29.44 23.75
C PHE A 466 -4.88 -28.21 23.27
N VAL A 467 -5.57 -27.07 23.10
CA VAL A 467 -4.96 -25.80 22.68
C VAL A 467 -3.91 -25.30 23.68
N ALA A 468 -4.15 -25.46 24.99
CA ALA A 468 -3.16 -25.10 26.01
C ALA A 468 -1.91 -26.02 25.97
N GLY A 469 -2.10 -27.32 25.73
CA GLY A 469 -1.01 -28.28 25.55
C GLY A 469 -0.13 -27.95 24.35
N GLU A 470 -0.75 -27.71 23.19
CA GLU A 470 -0.05 -27.33 21.96
C GLU A 470 0.69 -25.98 22.11
N ILE A 471 0.06 -24.97 22.69
CA ILE A 471 0.72 -23.69 22.99
C ILE A 471 1.94 -23.89 23.92
N THR A 472 1.90 -24.88 24.82
CA THR A 472 3.01 -25.22 25.71
C THR A 472 4.13 -26.01 25.01
N SER A 473 3.80 -26.84 24.01
CA SER A 473 4.77 -27.67 23.29
C SER A 473 5.54 -26.91 22.19
N GLN A 474 4.85 -26.06 21.42
CA GLN A 474 5.41 -25.39 20.23
C GLN A 474 5.17 -23.87 20.17
N GLY A 475 4.55 -23.28 21.20
CA GLY A 475 4.31 -21.82 21.31
C GLY A 475 3.05 -21.31 20.61
N PHE A 476 2.33 -22.17 19.88
CA PHE A 476 1.05 -21.89 19.22
C PHE A 476 0.22 -23.17 19.10
N ALA A 477 -1.06 -23.04 18.78
CA ALA A 477 -1.89 -24.17 18.32
C ALA A 477 -2.51 -23.83 16.96
N SER A 478 -2.81 -24.85 16.14
CA SER A 478 -3.62 -24.68 14.93
C SER A 478 -5.10 -24.85 15.27
N LEU A 479 -5.96 -24.01 14.69
CA LEU A 479 -7.40 -24.23 14.72
C LEU A 479 -7.80 -25.43 13.85
N GLY A 480 -7.02 -25.75 12.80
CA GLY A 480 -7.28 -26.85 11.89
C GLY A 480 -7.14 -28.23 12.54
N THR A 481 -6.28 -28.37 13.55
CA THR A 481 -5.98 -29.65 14.23
C THR A 481 -6.95 -29.98 15.37
N ILE A 482 -7.90 -29.10 15.70
CA ILE A 482 -8.90 -29.37 16.73
C ILE A 482 -9.91 -30.41 16.21
N ASP A 483 -10.12 -31.47 17.01
CA ASP A 483 -11.14 -32.49 16.80
C ASP A 483 -12.56 -31.89 16.88
N ILE A 484 -13.40 -32.28 15.93
CA ILE A 484 -14.80 -31.88 15.78
C ILE A 484 -15.68 -33.07 15.33
N THR A 485 -15.16 -34.30 15.40
CA THR A 485 -15.71 -35.50 14.75
C THR A 485 -17.16 -35.78 15.18
N ARG A 486 -17.52 -35.51 16.44
CA ARG A 486 -18.87 -35.67 16.99
C ARG A 486 -19.78 -34.53 16.50
N SER A 487 -19.26 -33.30 16.49
CA SER A 487 -19.97 -32.13 15.95
C SER A 487 -20.26 -32.23 14.44
N LEU A 488 -19.50 -33.00 13.65
CA LEU A 488 -19.76 -33.19 12.21
C LEU A 488 -21.18 -33.71 11.92
N GLY A 489 -21.58 -34.79 12.61
CA GLY A 489 -22.88 -35.44 12.38
C GLY A 489 -24.08 -34.56 12.74
N GLY A 490 -23.88 -33.58 13.62
CA GLY A 490 -24.91 -32.62 14.02
C GLY A 490 -25.08 -31.43 13.07
N ASN A 491 -24.19 -31.25 12.07
CA ASN A 491 -24.16 -30.06 11.22
C ASN A 491 -23.80 -30.37 9.73
N PRO A 492 -24.47 -31.32 9.05
CA PRO A 492 -24.10 -31.77 7.69
C PRO A 492 -24.12 -30.68 6.60
N GLN A 493 -24.79 -29.56 6.85
CA GLN A 493 -24.87 -28.38 5.97
C GLN A 493 -23.69 -27.40 6.15
N LEU A 494 -22.83 -27.59 7.15
CA LEU A 494 -21.70 -26.70 7.47
C LEU A 494 -20.36 -27.27 7.01
N SER A 495 -19.41 -26.39 6.71
CA SER A 495 -18.01 -26.79 6.51
C SER A 495 -17.32 -27.05 7.85
N GLU A 496 -16.36 -27.97 7.89
CA GLU A 496 -15.52 -28.22 9.09
C GLU A 496 -14.92 -26.94 9.68
N MET A 497 -14.55 -25.99 8.81
CA MET A 497 -13.99 -24.70 9.20
C MET A 497 -15.05 -23.80 9.88
N ALA A 498 -16.32 -23.87 9.49
CA ALA A 498 -17.40 -23.18 10.18
C ALA A 498 -17.63 -23.76 11.58
N ILE A 499 -17.59 -25.09 11.72
CA ILE A 499 -17.72 -25.80 13.00
C ILE A 499 -16.55 -25.43 13.94
N ARG A 500 -15.29 -25.51 13.46
CA ARG A 500 -14.09 -25.05 14.20
C ARG A 500 -14.16 -23.56 14.56
N ASN A 501 -14.63 -22.69 13.66
CA ASN A 501 -14.83 -21.27 13.95
C ASN A 501 -15.87 -21.05 15.08
N ALA A 502 -16.98 -21.80 15.08
CA ALA A 502 -18.02 -21.71 16.10
C ALA A 502 -17.50 -22.16 17.47
N LEU A 503 -16.84 -23.32 17.53
CA LEU A 503 -16.15 -23.84 18.72
C LEU A 503 -15.14 -22.80 19.25
N TYR A 504 -14.34 -22.19 18.37
CA TYR A 504 -13.42 -21.13 18.75
C TYR A 504 -14.12 -19.94 19.41
N GLN A 505 -15.22 -19.43 18.84
CA GLN A 505 -15.95 -18.31 19.43
C GLN A 505 -16.60 -18.66 20.78
N GLN A 506 -17.11 -19.88 20.92
CA GLN A 506 -17.88 -20.32 22.09
C GLN A 506 -17.00 -20.55 23.33
N VAL A 507 -15.86 -21.24 23.19
CA VAL A 507 -14.99 -21.59 24.33
C VAL A 507 -13.57 -20.99 24.28
N LEU A 508 -12.93 -20.90 23.10
CA LEU A 508 -11.51 -20.51 23.02
C LEU A 508 -11.29 -18.99 23.06
N ALA A 509 -12.16 -18.20 22.43
CA ALA A 509 -12.00 -16.75 22.25
C ALA A 509 -12.01 -15.90 23.54
N ARG A 510 -12.30 -16.54 24.69
CA ARG A 510 -12.17 -15.97 26.04
C ARG A 510 -10.72 -15.98 26.51
N THR A 511 -10.05 -17.14 26.41
CA THR A 511 -8.71 -17.41 26.96
C THR A 511 -7.59 -17.17 25.94
N PHE A 512 -7.89 -17.32 24.64
CA PHE A 512 -6.92 -17.26 23.55
C PHE A 512 -7.23 -16.15 22.56
N ASP A 513 -6.21 -15.71 21.82
CA ASP A 513 -6.34 -14.86 20.63
C ASP A 513 -5.95 -15.65 19.37
N ARG A 514 -6.36 -15.16 18.20
CA ARG A 514 -6.18 -15.89 16.92
C ARG A 514 -5.79 -14.98 15.77
N LYS A 515 -4.83 -15.44 14.96
CA LYS A 515 -4.32 -14.77 13.75
C LYS A 515 -4.39 -15.75 12.57
N GLY A 516 -5.47 -15.73 11.80
CA GLY A 516 -5.74 -16.75 10.78
C GLY A 516 -6.26 -18.03 11.42
N GLN A 517 -5.60 -19.17 11.22
CA GLN A 517 -5.86 -20.39 12.00
C GLN A 517 -4.93 -20.52 13.22
N ILE A 518 -3.89 -19.70 13.33
CA ILE A 518 -2.93 -19.73 14.45
C ILE A 518 -3.60 -19.19 15.72
N ILE A 519 -3.65 -20.01 16.78
CA ILE A 519 -4.16 -19.68 18.11
C ILE A 519 -2.98 -19.45 19.07
N LEU A 520 -3.09 -18.42 19.91
CA LEU A 520 -2.05 -17.92 20.82
C LEU A 520 -2.65 -17.59 22.20
N PRO A 521 -1.83 -17.48 23.26
CA PRO A 521 -2.25 -16.88 24.53
C PRO A 521 -2.89 -15.50 24.36
N LYS A 522 -3.74 -15.08 25.31
CA LYS A 522 -4.31 -13.72 25.29
C LYS A 522 -3.22 -12.65 25.31
N GLY A 523 -3.29 -11.70 24.37
CA GLY A 523 -2.25 -10.69 24.16
C GLY A 523 -0.95 -11.23 23.54
N GLY A 524 -0.86 -12.53 23.23
CA GLY A 524 0.33 -13.17 22.67
C GLY A 524 0.67 -12.62 21.28
N ASN A 525 1.82 -11.96 21.15
CA ASN A 525 2.23 -11.35 19.90
C ASN A 525 3.25 -12.17 19.10
N LEU A 526 2.90 -13.41 18.75
CA LEU A 526 3.63 -14.18 17.74
C LEU A 526 3.10 -13.83 16.34
N SER A 527 3.98 -13.65 15.35
CA SER A 527 3.60 -13.51 13.95
C SER A 527 3.60 -14.85 13.22
N ARG A 528 2.84 -14.94 12.13
CA ARG A 528 2.87 -16.09 11.21
C ARG A 528 4.30 -16.43 10.76
N ASN A 529 5.10 -15.41 10.46
CA ASN A 529 6.45 -15.61 9.95
C ASN A 529 7.39 -16.18 11.04
N GLU A 530 7.14 -15.90 12.32
CA GLU A 530 7.88 -16.52 13.43
C GLU A 530 7.45 -17.98 13.66
N VAL A 531 6.17 -18.32 13.51
CA VAL A 531 5.70 -19.72 13.51
C VAL A 531 6.38 -20.53 12.39
N MET A 532 6.36 -19.99 11.16
CA MET A 532 7.05 -20.60 10.02
C MET A 532 8.56 -20.74 10.27
N ARG A 533 9.19 -19.72 10.88
CA ARG A 533 10.62 -19.73 11.20
C ARG A 533 10.97 -20.79 12.25
N ALA A 534 10.16 -20.91 13.30
CA ALA A 534 10.33 -21.93 14.32
C ALA A 534 10.25 -23.35 13.72
N ARG A 535 9.29 -23.59 12.81
CA ARG A 535 9.19 -24.87 12.09
C ARG A 535 10.41 -25.16 11.23
N CYS A 536 10.91 -24.19 10.46
CA CYS A 536 12.12 -24.37 9.64
C CYS A 536 13.36 -24.71 10.49
N LEU A 537 13.49 -24.11 11.69
CA LEU A 537 14.64 -24.32 12.57
C LEU A 537 14.64 -25.69 13.29
N THR A 538 13.49 -26.35 13.41
CA THR A 538 13.40 -27.69 14.03
C THR A 538 13.62 -28.86 13.06
N LEU A 539 13.66 -28.61 11.75
CA LEU A 539 13.76 -29.64 10.71
C LEU A 539 15.18 -29.74 10.13
N ASP A 540 15.66 -30.97 9.91
CA ASP A 540 16.94 -31.21 9.22
C ASP A 540 16.80 -31.10 7.68
N ALA A 541 15.61 -31.39 7.14
CA ALA A 541 15.23 -31.20 5.75
C ALA A 541 13.72 -30.90 5.62
N MET A 542 13.33 -30.25 4.51
CA MET A 542 11.93 -29.94 4.19
C MET A 542 11.75 -29.69 2.69
N THR A 543 10.68 -30.19 2.09
CA THR A 543 10.33 -29.95 0.68
C THR A 543 9.39 -28.75 0.50
N VAL A 544 9.34 -28.23 -0.72
CA VAL A 544 8.47 -27.11 -1.13
C VAL A 544 6.97 -27.46 -1.07
N ASP A 545 6.63 -28.75 -1.14
CA ASP A 545 5.27 -29.27 -0.99
C ASP A 545 4.90 -29.42 0.50
N GLU A 546 5.77 -29.97 1.35
CA GLU A 546 5.58 -29.96 2.83
C GLU A 546 5.44 -28.53 3.39
N MET A 547 6.09 -27.54 2.77
CA MET A 547 5.88 -26.12 3.09
C MET A 547 4.48 -25.62 2.71
N ASP A 548 3.90 -26.11 1.61
CA ASP A 548 2.53 -25.75 1.21
C ASP A 548 1.48 -26.45 2.06
N GLU A 549 1.72 -27.70 2.46
CA GLU A 549 0.87 -28.43 3.42
C GLU A 549 0.83 -27.69 4.76
N PHE A 550 1.99 -27.36 5.33
CA PHE A 550 2.07 -26.60 6.59
C PHE A 550 1.52 -25.17 6.45
N GLU A 551 1.74 -24.48 5.32
CA GLU A 551 1.13 -23.16 5.09
C GLU A 551 -0.40 -23.25 4.91
N ALA A 552 -0.91 -24.33 4.31
CA ALA A 552 -2.34 -24.61 4.23
C ALA A 552 -2.94 -24.93 5.61
N GLU A 553 -2.22 -25.65 6.48
CA GLU A 553 -2.62 -25.90 7.87
C GLU A 553 -2.72 -24.59 8.68
N LEU A 554 -1.71 -23.71 8.58
CA LEU A 554 -1.67 -22.45 9.34
C LEU A 554 -2.64 -21.36 8.82
N LEU A 555 -2.93 -21.34 7.51
CA LEU A 555 -3.65 -20.24 6.84
C LEU A 555 -4.94 -20.66 6.12
N GLY A 556 -5.25 -21.95 6.07
CA GLY A 556 -6.31 -22.55 5.27
C GLY A 556 -6.01 -22.67 3.77
N LYS A 557 -4.92 -22.05 3.28
CA LYS A 557 -4.40 -22.16 1.90
C LYS A 557 -2.92 -21.75 1.85
N ALA A 558 -2.11 -22.53 1.15
CA ALA A 558 -0.79 -22.13 0.68
C ALA A 558 -0.83 -20.84 -0.16
N ARG A 559 0.14 -19.94 0.06
CA ARG A 559 0.32 -18.66 -0.67
C ARG A 559 1.80 -18.33 -0.90
N ASN A 560 2.69 -19.31 -0.81
CA ASN A 560 4.15 -19.16 -0.89
C ASN A 560 4.76 -18.21 0.17
N ALA A 561 4.10 -18.02 1.31
CA ALA A 561 4.60 -17.17 2.39
C ALA A 561 5.65 -17.86 3.27
N MET A 562 5.68 -19.20 3.33
CA MET A 562 6.73 -19.94 4.03
C MET A 562 8.06 -19.93 3.28
N LEU A 563 8.04 -19.96 1.95
CA LEU A 563 9.24 -20.09 1.11
C LEU A 563 10.31 -18.99 1.37
N PRO A 564 9.97 -17.69 1.50
CA PRO A 564 10.95 -16.67 1.91
C PRO A 564 11.53 -16.90 3.31
N VAL A 565 10.72 -17.42 4.24
CA VAL A 565 11.15 -17.69 5.63
C VAL A 565 12.11 -18.88 5.67
N ALA A 566 11.82 -19.97 4.96
CA ALA A 566 12.75 -21.09 4.80
C ALA A 566 14.06 -20.64 4.16
N PHE A 567 14.01 -19.72 3.19
CA PHE A 567 15.19 -19.14 2.54
C PHE A 567 15.98 -18.14 3.41
N GLU A 568 15.49 -17.77 4.59
CA GLU A 568 16.23 -17.02 5.62
C GLU A 568 16.91 -17.94 6.65
N THR A 569 16.49 -19.21 6.77
CA THR A 569 16.87 -20.12 7.88
C THR A 569 17.36 -21.51 7.49
N MET A 570 17.23 -21.89 6.23
CA MET A 570 17.66 -23.16 5.66
C MET A 570 18.42 -22.91 4.35
N VAL A 571 19.03 -23.94 3.78
CA VAL A 571 19.70 -23.92 2.47
C VAL A 571 18.86 -24.67 1.45
N ARG A 572 18.48 -24.00 0.36
CA ARG A 572 17.77 -24.62 -0.77
C ARG A 572 18.79 -25.37 -1.63
N VAL A 573 18.75 -26.70 -1.66
CA VAL A 573 19.76 -27.51 -2.37
C VAL A 573 19.41 -27.79 -3.82
N ASP A 574 18.13 -27.74 -4.18
CA ASP A 574 17.63 -27.94 -5.54
C ASP A 574 16.31 -27.17 -5.74
N ARG A 575 15.52 -27.54 -6.75
CA ARG A 575 14.26 -26.85 -7.03
C ARG A 575 13.26 -27.00 -5.87
N ASP A 576 13.14 -28.17 -5.28
CA ASP A 576 12.01 -28.53 -4.44
C ASP A 576 12.44 -28.94 -3.01
N THR A 577 13.74 -29.04 -2.71
CA THR A 577 14.28 -29.43 -1.38
C THR A 577 15.07 -28.31 -0.67
N PHE A 578 14.81 -28.16 0.63
CA PHE A 578 15.62 -27.39 1.60
C PHE A 578 16.23 -28.31 2.66
N VAL A 579 17.40 -27.93 3.18
CA VAL A 579 18.11 -28.62 4.26
C VAL A 579 18.64 -27.63 5.29
N LYS A 580 18.85 -28.09 6.52
CA LYS A 580 19.43 -27.33 7.63
C LYS A 580 20.90 -27.01 7.38
N ASP A 581 21.33 -25.82 7.79
CA ASP A 581 22.67 -25.28 7.54
C ASP A 581 23.81 -26.25 7.89
N SER A 582 23.70 -26.95 9.03
CA SER A 582 24.69 -27.91 9.52
C SER A 582 24.84 -29.19 8.67
N THR A 583 24.13 -29.31 7.55
CA THR A 583 24.25 -30.43 6.60
C THR A 583 25.14 -30.12 5.39
N ILE A 584 25.66 -28.88 5.30
CA ILE A 584 26.52 -28.41 4.21
C ILE A 584 27.68 -27.62 4.82
N ASP A 585 28.91 -28.04 4.51
CA ASP A 585 30.11 -27.27 4.83
C ASP A 585 30.46 -26.34 3.67
N PHE A 586 30.67 -25.06 3.96
CA PHE A 586 30.95 -24.02 2.96
C PHE A 586 32.34 -23.42 3.21
N ASP A 587 33.30 -23.75 2.33
CA ASP A 587 34.54 -22.99 2.20
C ASP A 587 34.24 -21.63 1.55
N VAL A 588 33.83 -20.67 2.39
CA VAL A 588 33.38 -19.33 1.98
C VAL A 588 34.44 -18.60 1.15
N GLU A 589 35.73 -18.82 1.41
CA GLU A 589 36.81 -18.11 0.72
C GLU A 589 37.06 -18.71 -0.66
N ALA A 590 37.11 -20.04 -0.79
CA ALA A 590 37.21 -20.70 -2.09
C ALA A 590 35.95 -20.51 -2.96
N ILE A 591 34.75 -20.44 -2.38
CA ILE A 591 33.51 -20.18 -3.13
C ILE A 591 33.44 -18.72 -3.59
N ASP A 592 33.84 -17.75 -2.76
CA ASP A 592 33.87 -16.34 -3.17
C ASP A 592 34.97 -16.07 -4.23
N ASP A 593 36.09 -16.81 -4.22
CA ASP A 593 37.06 -16.75 -5.33
C ASP A 593 36.59 -17.47 -6.60
N ALA A 594 35.84 -18.59 -6.48
CA ALA A 594 35.16 -19.20 -7.62
C ALA A 594 34.15 -18.25 -8.27
N LEU A 595 33.42 -17.47 -7.46
CA LEU A 595 32.49 -16.43 -7.92
C LEU A 595 33.18 -15.24 -8.59
N ALA A 596 34.38 -14.86 -8.15
CA ALA A 596 35.15 -13.75 -8.72
C ALA A 596 35.46 -13.93 -10.22
N LEU A 597 35.52 -15.17 -10.70
CA LEU A 597 35.69 -15.50 -12.12
C LEU A 597 34.50 -15.05 -12.99
N PHE A 598 33.31 -14.91 -12.42
CA PHE A 598 32.07 -14.54 -13.10
C PHE A 598 31.68 -13.07 -12.84
N VAL A 599 31.81 -12.58 -11.60
CA VAL A 599 31.38 -11.23 -11.17
C VAL A 599 32.42 -10.15 -11.55
N SER A 600 32.95 -10.22 -12.77
CA SER A 600 34.06 -9.40 -13.28
C SER A 600 33.79 -7.89 -13.39
N GLY A 601 32.52 -7.47 -13.29
CA GLY A 601 32.09 -6.07 -13.25
C GLY A 601 31.49 -5.62 -11.90
N GLY A 602 31.65 -6.41 -10.84
CA GLY A 602 31.02 -6.15 -9.52
C GLY A 602 29.50 -6.42 -9.46
N VAL A 603 28.88 -6.71 -10.62
CA VAL A 603 27.45 -7.02 -10.79
C VAL A 603 27.33 -8.13 -11.83
N ALA A 604 26.54 -9.18 -11.56
CA ALA A 604 26.30 -10.31 -12.46
C ALA A 604 24.88 -10.90 -12.26
N PRO A 605 24.10 -11.15 -13.32
CA PRO A 605 22.84 -11.90 -13.20
C PRO A 605 23.13 -13.34 -12.76
N ILE A 606 22.36 -13.93 -11.84
CA ILE A 606 22.65 -15.28 -11.31
C ILE A 606 22.76 -16.35 -12.43
N LYS A 607 21.97 -16.22 -13.50
CA LYS A 607 22.00 -17.15 -14.66
C LYS A 607 23.25 -17.04 -15.54
N VAL A 608 24.17 -16.10 -15.30
CA VAL A 608 25.44 -16.04 -16.05
C VAL A 608 26.41 -17.15 -15.63
N ILE A 609 26.21 -17.74 -14.45
CA ILE A 609 27.01 -18.84 -13.93
C ILE A 609 26.47 -20.14 -14.52
N THR A 610 27.01 -20.51 -15.68
CA THR A 610 26.64 -21.71 -16.45
C THR A 610 27.54 -22.92 -16.17
N SER A 611 28.54 -22.78 -15.30
CA SER A 611 29.46 -23.84 -14.92
C SER A 611 29.93 -23.64 -13.48
N PHE A 612 30.10 -24.75 -12.76
CA PHE A 612 30.57 -24.78 -11.37
C PHE A 612 31.91 -25.50 -11.20
N THR A 613 32.68 -25.69 -12.28
CA THR A 613 33.95 -26.44 -12.26
C THR A 613 35.06 -25.81 -11.42
N SER A 614 34.91 -24.54 -11.03
CA SER A 614 35.81 -23.83 -10.12
C SER A 614 35.36 -23.85 -8.65
N PHE A 615 34.16 -24.35 -8.34
CA PHE A 615 33.60 -24.33 -6.98
C PHE A 615 34.06 -25.59 -6.20
N PRO A 616 34.38 -25.46 -4.90
CA PRO A 616 34.72 -26.61 -4.05
C PRO A 616 33.51 -27.54 -3.85
N TYR A 617 33.76 -28.83 -3.57
CA TYR A 617 32.69 -29.80 -3.34
C TYR A 617 32.12 -29.69 -1.91
N VAL A 618 30.88 -29.23 -1.80
CA VAL A 618 30.18 -28.96 -0.52
C VAL A 618 29.28 -30.13 -0.08
N GLY A 619 29.73 -31.37 -0.33
CA GLY A 619 28.95 -32.59 -0.07
C GLY A 619 27.80 -32.86 -1.07
N ARG A 620 27.48 -31.91 -1.97
CA ARG A 620 26.44 -32.03 -3.00
C ARG A 620 26.86 -31.32 -4.31
N PRO A 621 26.29 -31.68 -5.49
CA PRO A 621 26.55 -30.97 -6.73
C PRO A 621 25.99 -29.54 -6.73
N TRP A 622 26.81 -28.59 -7.16
CA TRP A 622 26.38 -27.19 -7.30
C TRP A 622 25.34 -27.00 -8.41
N ASN A 623 24.38 -26.13 -8.13
CA ASN A 623 23.38 -25.64 -9.05
C ASN A 623 22.93 -24.23 -8.61
N LEU A 624 22.08 -23.59 -9.42
CA LEU A 624 21.67 -22.20 -9.17
C LEU A 624 20.86 -22.01 -7.88
N TYR A 625 20.12 -23.00 -7.37
CA TYR A 625 19.36 -22.88 -6.11
C TYR A 625 20.30 -22.88 -4.89
N LEU A 626 21.26 -23.81 -4.86
CA LEU A 626 22.30 -23.85 -3.83
C LEU A 626 23.14 -22.57 -3.83
N LEU A 627 23.45 -22.04 -5.02
CA LEU A 627 24.11 -20.76 -5.16
C LEU A 627 23.27 -19.58 -4.65
N GLU A 628 21.97 -19.55 -4.98
CA GLU A 628 21.04 -18.52 -4.52
C GLU A 628 21.03 -18.45 -2.98
N SER A 629 20.98 -19.60 -2.29
CA SER A 629 21.08 -19.66 -0.83
C SER A 629 22.46 -19.28 -0.29
N TYR A 630 23.56 -19.76 -0.91
CA TYR A 630 24.92 -19.40 -0.50
C TYR A 630 25.16 -17.88 -0.56
N VAL A 631 24.84 -17.23 -1.69
CA VAL A 631 25.03 -15.79 -1.90
C VAL A 631 24.00 -14.94 -1.13
N LYS A 632 22.93 -15.55 -0.60
CA LYS A 632 21.97 -14.86 0.27
C LYS A 632 22.42 -14.78 1.73
N ARG A 633 23.13 -15.79 2.24
CA ARG A 633 23.34 -15.98 3.70
C ARG A 633 24.79 -16.23 4.14
N PHE A 634 25.69 -16.69 3.26
CA PHE A 634 27.00 -17.24 3.65
C PHE A 634 28.21 -16.54 2.99
N SER A 635 28.06 -15.99 1.78
CA SER A 635 29.11 -15.21 1.11
C SER A 635 29.53 -13.98 1.93
N ARG A 636 30.84 -13.66 1.93
CA ARG A 636 31.39 -12.46 2.58
C ARG A 636 31.61 -11.33 1.59
N ARG A 637 31.88 -11.64 0.32
CA ARG A 637 32.21 -10.68 -0.74
C ARG A 637 31.04 -10.32 -1.63
N TYR A 638 30.00 -11.16 -1.69
CA TYR A 638 28.87 -10.99 -2.58
C TYR A 638 27.53 -11.06 -1.85
N CYS A 639 26.50 -10.40 -2.42
CA CYS A 639 25.12 -10.52 -1.98
C CYS A 639 24.19 -10.66 -3.20
N ILE A 640 23.02 -11.28 -3.02
CA ILE A 640 22.01 -11.37 -4.09
C ILE A 640 20.87 -10.37 -3.87
N LYS A 641 20.65 -9.54 -4.89
CA LYS A 641 19.55 -8.58 -4.98
C LYS A 641 18.51 -9.07 -5.99
N GLY A 642 17.24 -8.95 -5.66
CA GLY A 642 16.12 -9.47 -6.45
C GLY A 642 14.87 -9.60 -5.60
N GLY A 643 13.74 -9.91 -6.23
CA GLY A 643 12.50 -10.23 -5.51
C GLY A 643 12.62 -11.54 -4.73
N SER A 644 11.62 -11.83 -3.88
CA SER A 644 11.56 -13.03 -3.06
C SER A 644 11.80 -14.33 -3.87
N PRO A 645 12.42 -15.37 -3.28
CA PRO A 645 12.82 -16.58 -3.99
C PRO A 645 11.69 -17.17 -4.82
N ALA A 646 11.93 -17.32 -6.12
CA ALA A 646 10.91 -17.86 -7.02
C ALA A 646 10.94 -19.40 -7.01
N ARG A 647 9.75 -20.01 -7.00
CA ARG A 647 9.62 -21.48 -6.97
C ARG A 647 10.22 -22.14 -8.22
N THR A 648 9.89 -21.63 -9.39
CA THR A 648 10.13 -22.31 -10.68
C THR A 648 11.37 -21.83 -11.45
N ALA A 649 12.09 -20.82 -10.96
CA ALA A 649 13.28 -20.29 -11.62
C ALA A 649 14.14 -19.47 -10.65
N ASN A 650 15.46 -19.55 -10.77
CA ASN A 650 16.38 -18.62 -10.12
C ASN A 650 16.36 -17.27 -10.83
N VAL A 651 16.19 -16.19 -10.07
CA VAL A 651 16.22 -14.81 -10.57
C VAL A 651 16.92 -13.89 -9.58
N GLY A 652 17.52 -12.83 -10.10
CA GLY A 652 18.27 -11.86 -9.29
C GLY A 652 19.70 -11.68 -9.76
N VAL A 653 20.41 -10.83 -9.03
CA VAL A 653 21.70 -10.26 -9.41
C VAL A 653 22.65 -10.34 -8.24
N ILE A 654 23.76 -11.04 -8.46
CA ILE A 654 24.90 -11.11 -7.57
C ILE A 654 25.66 -9.78 -7.69
N CYS A 655 25.72 -9.04 -6.59
CA CYS A 655 26.45 -7.78 -6.44
C CYS A 655 27.56 -7.98 -5.41
N LEU A 656 28.47 -7.00 -5.27
CA LEU A 656 29.35 -6.94 -4.10
C LEU A 656 28.51 -6.77 -2.81
N ALA A 657 28.99 -7.32 -1.69
CA ALA A 657 28.27 -7.26 -0.41
C ALA A 657 28.11 -5.83 0.16
N ASN A 658 28.99 -4.90 -0.25
CA ASN A 658 28.97 -3.48 0.10
C ASN A 658 28.36 -2.59 -1.00
N ASP A 659 27.52 -3.15 -1.88
CA ASP A 659 26.77 -2.40 -2.88
C ASP A 659 25.49 -1.86 -2.24
N ASP A 660 25.36 -0.55 -2.06
CA ASP A 660 24.19 0.07 -1.39
C ASP A 660 22.96 0.28 -2.30
N ARG A 661 23.09 0.04 -3.62
CA ARG A 661 22.05 0.38 -4.61
C ARG A 661 20.79 -0.48 -4.48
N ASP A 662 19.62 0.07 -4.79
CA ASP A 662 18.38 -0.71 -4.79
C ASP A 662 18.32 -1.67 -6.01
N TYR A 663 17.40 -2.65 -5.99
CA TYR A 663 17.33 -3.63 -7.09
C TYR A 663 16.93 -3.03 -8.44
N ASN A 664 16.09 -2.00 -8.45
CA ASN A 664 15.75 -1.25 -9.65
C ASN A 664 16.99 -0.52 -10.19
N ASP A 665 17.77 0.11 -9.32
CA ASP A 665 18.93 0.91 -9.69
C ASP A 665 20.06 0.06 -10.29
N VAL A 666 20.33 -1.12 -9.70
CA VAL A 666 21.29 -2.09 -10.27
C VAL A 666 20.85 -2.54 -11.67
N VAL A 667 19.56 -2.82 -11.87
CA VAL A 667 19.04 -3.24 -13.18
C VAL A 667 19.02 -2.08 -14.18
N ALA A 668 18.64 -0.88 -13.76
CA ALA A 668 18.66 0.33 -14.57
C ALA A 668 20.08 0.67 -15.05
N GLN A 669 21.10 0.53 -14.18
CA GLN A 669 22.49 0.74 -14.58
C GLN A 669 22.98 -0.31 -15.60
N VAL A 670 22.61 -1.59 -15.44
CA VAL A 670 22.96 -2.64 -16.42
C VAL A 670 22.30 -2.35 -17.77
N LEU A 671 21.04 -1.90 -17.78
CA LEU A 671 20.35 -1.50 -19.00
C LEU A 671 20.98 -0.26 -19.63
N ALA A 672 21.28 0.78 -18.85
CA ALA A 672 21.93 2.00 -19.31
C ALA A 672 23.29 1.69 -19.97
N ASN A 673 24.11 0.84 -19.34
CA ASN A 673 25.43 0.42 -19.85
C ASN A 673 25.38 -0.58 -21.01
N SER A 674 24.21 -1.12 -21.36
CA SER A 674 24.06 -2.04 -22.49
C SER A 674 23.93 -1.29 -23.82
N SER A 675 24.23 -1.96 -24.94
CA SER A 675 23.95 -1.46 -26.30
C SER A 675 22.49 -1.66 -26.74
N LEU A 676 21.60 -2.12 -25.85
CA LEU A 676 20.20 -2.43 -26.16
C LEU A 676 19.40 -1.13 -26.41
N LYS A 677 18.46 -1.16 -27.36
CA LYS A 677 17.43 -0.11 -27.46
C LYS A 677 16.48 -0.20 -26.26
N LEU A 678 16.21 0.93 -25.60
CA LEU A 678 15.36 0.99 -24.39
C LEU A 678 13.87 1.02 -24.74
N GLU A 679 13.44 -0.01 -25.48
CA GLU A 679 12.07 -0.31 -25.87
C GLU A 679 11.51 -1.41 -24.95
N GLU A 680 10.33 -1.20 -24.36
CA GLU A 680 9.82 -2.03 -23.25
C GLU A 680 9.73 -3.53 -23.58
N HIS A 681 9.43 -3.89 -24.84
CA HIS A 681 9.40 -5.28 -25.27
C HIS A 681 10.80 -5.92 -25.26
N ALA A 682 11.78 -5.26 -25.88
CA ALA A 682 13.16 -5.74 -26.02
C ALA A 682 13.90 -5.77 -24.67
N VAL A 683 13.68 -4.76 -23.83
CA VAL A 683 14.15 -4.75 -22.44
C VAL A 683 13.51 -5.91 -21.67
N GLY A 684 12.21 -6.14 -21.82
CA GLY A 684 11.51 -7.26 -21.20
C GLY A 684 12.12 -8.63 -21.56
N ASP A 685 12.41 -8.88 -22.84
CA ASP A 685 13.04 -10.14 -23.28
C ASP A 685 14.48 -10.28 -22.77
N TYR A 686 15.25 -9.19 -22.81
CA TYR A 686 16.62 -9.15 -22.29
C TYR A 686 16.68 -9.47 -20.80
N LEU A 687 15.79 -8.88 -19.99
CA LEU A 687 15.70 -9.09 -18.55
C LEU A 687 15.22 -10.51 -18.19
N VAL A 688 14.24 -11.07 -18.91
CA VAL A 688 13.79 -12.47 -18.71
C VAL A 688 14.92 -13.46 -19.04
N ARG A 689 15.55 -13.28 -20.21
CA ARG A 689 16.63 -14.16 -20.70
C ARG A 689 17.81 -14.22 -19.74
N LEU A 690 18.26 -13.09 -19.22
CA LEU A 690 19.37 -13.02 -18.27
C LEU A 690 18.96 -13.33 -16.81
N GLY A 691 17.67 -13.48 -16.51
CA GLY A 691 17.21 -13.87 -15.17
C GLY A 691 17.04 -12.73 -14.18
N PHE A 692 16.84 -11.50 -14.64
CA PHE A 692 16.46 -10.39 -13.76
C PHE A 692 14.99 -10.45 -13.33
N VAL A 693 14.12 -11.05 -14.16
CA VAL A 693 12.69 -11.25 -13.86
C VAL A 693 12.19 -12.58 -14.40
N VAL A 694 11.16 -13.15 -13.77
CA VAL A 694 10.50 -14.38 -14.25
C VAL A 694 9.59 -14.10 -15.46
N LYS A 695 8.99 -12.90 -15.54
CA LYS A 695 8.09 -12.48 -16.62
C LYS A 695 8.10 -10.95 -16.79
N LYS A 696 7.64 -10.46 -17.94
CA LYS A 696 7.43 -9.02 -18.19
C LYS A 696 6.37 -8.48 -17.20
N THR A 697 6.65 -7.34 -16.57
CA THR A 697 5.86 -6.73 -15.48
C THR A 697 6.10 -5.21 -15.42
N ILE A 698 5.32 -4.48 -14.61
CA ILE A 698 5.45 -3.03 -14.38
C ILE A 698 6.89 -2.62 -13.96
N PHE A 699 7.63 -3.51 -13.29
CA PHE A 699 9.05 -3.33 -12.98
C PHE A 699 9.89 -3.03 -14.24
N VAL A 700 9.64 -3.74 -15.34
CA VAL A 700 10.36 -3.56 -16.63
C VAL A 700 10.21 -2.11 -17.10
N LYS A 701 8.99 -1.55 -17.04
CA LYS A 701 8.74 -0.16 -17.41
C LYS A 701 9.48 0.83 -16.50
N LYS A 702 9.46 0.61 -15.18
CA LYS A 702 10.20 1.45 -14.21
C LYS A 702 11.70 1.49 -14.52
N VAL A 703 12.35 0.32 -14.63
CA VAL A 703 13.80 0.27 -14.87
C VAL A 703 14.20 0.69 -16.28
N THR A 704 13.31 0.55 -17.28
CA THR A 704 13.54 1.11 -18.62
C THR A 704 13.62 2.63 -18.58
N GLU A 705 12.73 3.29 -17.83
CA GLU A 705 12.72 4.75 -17.74
C GLU A 705 13.92 5.28 -16.93
N GLN A 706 14.25 4.64 -15.79
CA GLN A 706 15.47 4.95 -15.05
C GLN A 706 16.73 4.78 -15.92
N ALA A 707 16.77 3.74 -16.77
CA ALA A 707 17.89 3.49 -17.68
C ALA A 707 18.02 4.53 -18.81
N ARG A 708 16.94 5.21 -19.20
CA ARG A 708 17.00 6.34 -20.16
C ARG A 708 17.66 7.54 -19.51
N VAL A 709 17.16 7.98 -18.36
CA VAL A 709 17.74 9.09 -17.58
C VAL A 709 19.24 8.87 -17.29
N LEU A 710 19.65 7.63 -16.98
CA LEU A 710 21.05 7.27 -16.78
C LEU A 710 21.92 7.30 -18.06
N ARG A 711 21.35 7.17 -19.26
CA ARG A 711 22.07 7.40 -20.52
C ARG A 711 22.11 8.86 -20.90
N ASP A 712 20.98 9.55 -20.75
CA ASP A 712 20.83 10.96 -21.12
C ASP A 712 21.69 11.88 -20.22
N ALA A 713 21.97 11.45 -18.98
CA ALA A 713 22.92 12.10 -18.06
C ALA A 713 24.40 11.67 -18.25
N ALA A 714 24.70 10.80 -19.23
CA ALA A 714 26.04 10.26 -19.49
C ALA A 714 26.54 10.48 -20.93
N GLY A 715 25.75 11.19 -21.75
CA GLY A 715 26.11 11.67 -23.09
C GLY A 715 26.53 13.14 -23.12
#